data_AF-A0A0D3LLI2-F1
#
_entry.id   AF-A0A0D3LLI2-F1
#
_cell.length_a   1.000
_cell.length_b   1.000
_cell.length_c   1.000
_cell.angle_alpha   90.00
_cell.angle_beta   90.00
_cell.angle_gamma   90.00
#
_symmetry.space_group_name_H-M   'P 1'
#
loop_
_entity.id
_entity.type
_entity.pdbx_description
1 polymer ?
#
loop_
_entity_poly.entity_id
_entity_poly.type
_entity_poly.pdbx_seq_one_letter_code
_entity_poly.pdbx_strand_id
1 'polypeptide(L)'
;MSLALAAGICSCAGNSQSGSELDAATATPRVLVFSKTKGWVHSSIPYGIAAIQKLGQEHGFLVDTTKNAAYFHDDSLKNYQAVIFNITTGNVLNAHQQAAFERYIQAGGGYVGIHSAADTEYEWPWYNKLMGAHFSSHAHNPNVVKATVDVLDKNHPATKGLPDKWERIDEWYSYRSFYHGLNVLANLDENTYVGGSNGAVHPIAWYHEWDGGRAFYTGGGHTDESFSEPLFLDHILGGIQYAIGSGSLDYAKAYARTTPEENRFTKTVLVNDLAHPMELAIADDGRIFFTELRSGRLSMYNTRTEETELVHQFKVNTEGGTGLIGVTLDPDFKSNNHLYVYYAPPADKEPYPFRLSRFTLKADNRLDAGSEKVLLVVGVEKNSGAHHGGSLAWDREGNLYLSTGDSSSPFPSNGYAPLDERPGAEYYSLDAQRSSANTNSLAGKILRIHPEADGTYTIPEGNLFPAGTAKTRPEIYVMGTRNPYRIAINPKTSTLYWGEIGPDAGKDSIQGPKGYDEFNQAKKAGNWGWPYFIADNKAYAAWDFSTNTSKGKYNPDAPVNDSPNNTGLTHLPPAQKAMIWYPYDGSEEFPELGIGGRSAMAGQFYTYNENSASKNRFPEYYDGALFVFDWMRNWVMTVNLDGEENFLRNEAFMTLNGDFRRPIDLAFGDDGIMYMLEYGSVYGNDNDDARLVKIEYNTGNRPPIAKARIIDSVAVAKAEAKARLTSEREVPLMREAAGEAPLRVLFGSSGTTDLDDDDVISYQWFFDGKTVGSTEREPVYTYTRPGVYKAVLKVTDQHGASGTDTLMVKVGNAMPQMEITSPQNKSFFWENKPFAYTVKVTDKEDGKIDPARVKVHFTYYPNPATSAAEAGSALVSEAGGVMKSAGNQLIAGSDCKACHTLDQVSVGPSYTDVARRYKGQRDAVDLLAKKIIAGGGGNWGSYVMSAHPQVSVQDATEMVKYILSLAEPKEQKKALPLQGTLALNQHKKEEPKGRYVLTASYTDQGGKGVGLLTATEVVNLRSARVKTIHADFYKGFPRFKDRIDPGDHKSFVLLKDIDLTGIKKITYTYYAEKDAVIEARIGSQEGPAISSVSVKQSACEWGSPETITTSVSVPTTGRHNVYFVVLKPHKPSNKVAAIHEIYFEQ
;
A
#
# COMPACT_ATOMS: atom_id res chain seq x y z
N MET A 1 15.21 66.04 5.00
CA MET A 1 15.78 67.14 5.81
C MET A 1 15.25 66.94 7.22
N SER A 2 16.13 66.67 8.18
CA SER A 2 15.73 66.23 9.53
C SER A 2 15.15 67.37 10.36
N LEU A 3 14.25 67.06 11.30
CA LEU A 3 14.51 67.32 12.71
C LEU A 3 13.61 66.41 13.58
N ALA A 4 14.13 66.02 14.75
CA ALA A 4 13.47 65.17 15.74
C ALA A 4 13.45 65.86 17.11
N LEU A 5 12.93 65.14 18.11
CA LEU A 5 12.75 65.43 19.56
C LEU A 5 11.36 65.97 19.95
N ALA A 6 10.78 65.59 21.10
CA ALA A 6 11.05 64.42 21.96
C ALA A 6 9.85 64.23 22.93
N ALA A 7 9.79 63.04 23.55
CA ALA A 7 8.71 62.60 24.44
C ALA A 7 8.48 63.46 25.71
N GLY A 8 7.24 63.42 26.22
CA GLY A 8 6.85 63.83 27.57
C GLY A 8 5.61 63.04 28.01
N ILE A 9 5.74 62.26 29.08
CA ILE A 9 4.75 61.27 29.56
C ILE A 9 3.89 61.86 30.69
N CYS A 10 2.56 61.62 30.71
CA CYS A 10 1.86 61.03 31.88
C CYS A 10 0.33 60.86 31.73
N SER A 11 -0.11 59.64 32.10
CA SER A 11 -1.31 59.32 32.90
C SER A 11 -2.75 59.44 32.34
N CYS A 12 -3.32 58.26 32.11
CA CYS A 12 -4.75 57.91 32.05
C CYS A 12 -5.49 58.20 33.39
N ALA A 13 -6.82 58.12 33.55
CA ALA A 13 -7.96 57.84 32.65
C ALA A 13 -9.27 58.36 33.30
N GLY A 14 -10.35 58.51 32.53
CA GLY A 14 -11.70 58.82 33.07
C GLY A 14 -12.78 59.01 31.99
N ASN A 15 -13.54 57.95 31.69
CA ASN A 15 -14.68 57.95 30.74
C ASN A 15 -15.78 58.97 31.15
N SER A 16 -16.57 59.56 30.24
CA SER A 16 -17.48 58.85 29.32
C SER A 16 -18.14 59.72 28.24
N GLN A 17 -18.41 59.11 27.07
CA GLN A 17 -19.51 59.37 26.10
C GLN A 17 -19.65 60.79 25.45
N SER A 18 -20.00 60.94 24.16
CA SER A 18 -20.36 59.98 23.10
C SER A 18 -20.15 60.62 21.71
N GLY A 19 -19.91 59.79 20.68
CA GLY A 19 -19.75 60.25 19.29
C GLY A 19 -19.65 59.07 18.33
N SER A 20 -20.74 58.82 17.61
CA SER A 20 -20.96 57.76 16.61
C SER A 20 -19.75 57.20 15.87
N GLU A 21 -19.55 55.88 15.94
CA GLU A 21 -18.83 55.13 14.90
C GLU A 21 -19.72 55.03 13.64
N LEU A 22 -19.08 55.14 12.47
CA LEU A 22 -19.67 54.80 11.18
C LEU A 22 -19.48 53.30 10.95
N ASP A 23 -20.56 52.57 10.67
CA ASP A 23 -20.49 51.15 10.31
C ASP A 23 -19.52 50.92 9.15
N ALA A 24 -18.54 50.04 9.37
CA ALA A 24 -17.76 49.46 8.29
C ALA A 24 -18.63 48.45 7.56
N ALA A 25 -19.11 48.83 6.36
CA ALA A 25 -19.93 47.95 5.53
C ALA A 25 -19.17 46.63 5.25
N THR A 26 -19.73 45.51 5.71
CA THR A 26 -19.22 44.17 5.40
C THR A 26 -19.27 43.92 3.90
N ALA A 27 -18.13 43.54 3.31
CA ALA A 27 -18.05 43.26 1.89
C ALA A 27 -18.98 42.09 1.52
N THR A 28 -19.73 42.25 0.42
CA THR A 28 -20.65 41.22 -0.07
C THR A 28 -19.88 39.92 -0.35
N PRO A 29 -20.28 38.77 0.23
CA PRO A 29 -19.58 37.51 0.02
C PRO A 29 -19.64 37.08 -1.45
N ARG A 30 -18.65 36.31 -1.89
CA ARG A 30 -18.46 35.88 -3.27
C ARG A 30 -18.15 34.39 -3.32
N VAL A 31 -18.68 33.69 -4.33
CA VAL A 31 -18.43 32.27 -4.57
C VAL A 31 -17.92 32.01 -5.98
N LEU A 32 -17.11 30.97 -6.14
CA LEU A 32 -16.58 30.51 -7.43
C LEU A 32 -17.26 29.21 -7.85
N VAL A 33 -17.97 29.21 -8.97
CA VAL A 33 -18.58 28.00 -9.54
C VAL A 33 -17.61 27.35 -10.53
N PHE A 34 -17.05 26.21 -10.15
CA PHE A 34 -16.13 25.42 -10.96
C PHE A 34 -16.86 24.24 -11.63
N SER A 35 -16.61 24.04 -12.93
CA SER A 35 -17.31 23.04 -13.75
C SER A 35 -16.43 22.34 -14.80
N LYS A 36 -15.15 22.11 -14.46
CA LYS A 36 -14.23 21.29 -15.29
C LYS A 36 -14.61 19.81 -15.18
N THR A 37 -14.45 19.09 -16.27
CA THR A 37 -14.71 17.65 -16.39
C THR A 37 -13.59 17.02 -17.21
N LYS A 38 -12.85 16.04 -16.63
CA LYS A 38 -12.01 15.08 -17.38
C LYS A 38 -12.73 13.72 -17.58
N GLY A 39 -13.90 13.53 -16.96
CA GLY A 39 -14.77 12.35 -17.10
C GLY A 39 -16.03 12.62 -17.95
N TRP A 40 -17.19 12.16 -17.47
CA TRP A 40 -18.49 12.38 -18.15
C TRP A 40 -18.94 13.85 -18.05
N VAL A 41 -19.62 14.35 -19.09
CA VAL A 41 -20.11 15.72 -19.18
C VAL A 41 -21.64 15.73 -19.10
N HIS A 42 -22.19 16.36 -18.06
CA HIS A 42 -23.62 16.41 -17.78
C HIS A 42 -24.30 17.61 -18.46
N SER A 43 -25.55 17.44 -18.93
CA SER A 43 -26.34 18.52 -19.57
C SER A 43 -26.74 19.64 -18.61
N SER A 44 -26.84 19.31 -17.32
CA SER A 44 -27.34 20.16 -16.25
C SER A 44 -26.35 21.22 -15.75
N ILE A 45 -25.04 21.08 -16.07
CA ILE A 45 -23.98 22.05 -15.73
C ILE A 45 -24.37 23.52 -16.00
N PRO A 46 -24.79 23.93 -17.22
CA PRO A 46 -25.22 25.31 -17.49
C PRO A 46 -26.45 25.76 -16.69
N TYR A 47 -27.39 24.85 -16.38
CA TYR A 47 -28.57 25.18 -15.57
C TYR A 47 -28.19 25.41 -14.11
N GLY A 48 -27.29 24.59 -13.55
CA GLY A 48 -26.73 24.79 -12.22
C GLY A 48 -26.00 26.12 -12.08
N ILE A 49 -25.19 26.50 -13.08
CA ILE A 49 -24.55 27.82 -13.13
C ILE A 49 -25.60 28.95 -13.10
N ALA A 50 -26.62 28.89 -13.96
CA ALA A 50 -27.64 29.93 -14.04
C ALA A 50 -28.47 30.05 -12.75
N ALA A 51 -28.81 28.91 -12.13
CA ALA A 51 -29.54 28.87 -10.87
C ALA A 51 -28.73 29.46 -9.71
N ILE A 52 -27.45 29.11 -9.57
CA ILE A 52 -26.57 29.66 -8.53
C ILE A 52 -26.37 31.17 -8.73
N GLN A 53 -26.19 31.64 -9.97
CA GLN A 53 -26.11 33.08 -10.29
C GLN A 53 -27.40 33.82 -9.88
N LYS A 54 -28.57 33.24 -10.13
CA LYS A 54 -29.85 33.80 -9.69
C LYS A 54 -29.96 33.84 -8.17
N LEU A 55 -29.63 32.76 -7.47
CA LEU A 55 -29.62 32.70 -6.00
C LEU A 55 -28.68 33.76 -5.40
N GLY A 56 -27.52 34.00 -6.01
CA GLY A 56 -26.62 35.08 -5.60
C GLY A 56 -27.24 36.47 -5.69
N GLN A 57 -27.94 36.77 -6.78
CA GLN A 57 -28.66 38.03 -6.99
C GLN A 57 -29.82 38.20 -5.99
N GLU A 58 -30.54 37.12 -5.67
CA GLU A 58 -31.71 37.15 -4.78
C GLU A 58 -31.34 37.15 -3.28
N HIS A 59 -30.17 36.59 -2.92
CA HIS A 59 -29.77 36.37 -1.52
C HIS A 59 -28.44 37.04 -1.11
N GLY A 60 -27.90 37.94 -1.93
CA GLY A 60 -26.83 38.85 -1.53
C GLY A 60 -25.42 38.25 -1.53
N PHE A 61 -25.10 37.41 -2.52
CA PHE A 61 -23.72 36.97 -2.76
C PHE A 61 -23.35 37.04 -4.25
N LEU A 62 -22.09 37.36 -4.53
CA LEU A 62 -21.54 37.46 -5.90
C LEU A 62 -21.13 36.06 -6.41
N VAL A 63 -21.25 35.82 -7.72
CA VAL A 63 -21.01 34.51 -8.34
C VAL A 63 -20.12 34.66 -9.58
N ASP A 64 -18.87 34.21 -9.46
CA ASP A 64 -17.97 34.05 -10.61
C ASP A 64 -17.99 32.58 -11.08
N THR A 65 -17.69 32.32 -12.35
CA THR A 65 -17.80 30.97 -12.94
C THR A 65 -16.59 30.62 -13.80
N THR A 66 -16.11 29.37 -13.73
CA THR A 66 -14.97 28.94 -14.55
C THR A 66 -14.96 27.43 -14.85
N LYS A 67 -14.30 27.08 -15.95
CA LYS A 67 -13.86 25.71 -16.28
C LYS A 67 -12.32 25.58 -16.31
N ASN A 68 -11.62 26.69 -16.13
CA ASN A 68 -10.17 26.74 -16.18
C ASN A 68 -9.61 26.48 -14.78
N ALA A 69 -8.92 25.35 -14.61
CA ALA A 69 -8.29 24.99 -13.34
C ALA A 69 -7.13 25.94 -12.95
N ALA A 70 -6.61 26.73 -13.89
CA ALA A 70 -5.65 27.79 -13.57
C ALA A 70 -6.20 28.93 -12.69
N TYR A 71 -7.49 28.90 -12.29
CA TYR A 71 -8.02 29.75 -11.21
C TYR A 71 -7.74 29.20 -9.80
N PHE A 72 -7.24 27.97 -9.67
CA PHE A 72 -6.88 27.35 -8.38
C PHE A 72 -5.45 27.74 -7.99
N HIS A 73 -5.28 29.00 -7.60
CA HIS A 73 -4.10 29.53 -6.94
C HIS A 73 -4.52 30.55 -5.88
N ASP A 74 -3.67 30.76 -4.89
CA ASP A 74 -3.98 31.53 -3.66
C ASP A 74 -4.51 32.94 -3.97
N ASP A 75 -3.88 33.67 -4.90
CA ASP A 75 -4.31 35.02 -5.29
C ASP A 75 -5.73 35.10 -5.89
N SER A 76 -6.22 34.02 -6.48
CA SER A 76 -7.59 33.89 -7.00
C SER A 76 -8.52 33.40 -5.89
N LEU A 77 -8.18 32.28 -5.24
CA LEU A 77 -9.01 31.61 -4.25
C LEU A 77 -9.32 32.49 -3.02
N LYS A 78 -8.39 33.35 -2.60
CA LYS A 78 -8.57 34.27 -1.45
C LYS A 78 -9.75 35.26 -1.58
N ASN A 79 -10.31 35.41 -2.77
CA ASN A 79 -11.43 36.32 -3.02
C ASN A 79 -12.81 35.67 -2.82
N TYR A 80 -12.88 34.37 -2.50
CA TYR A 80 -14.12 33.57 -2.47
C TYR A 80 -14.38 32.96 -1.10
N GLN A 81 -15.55 33.19 -0.51
CA GLN A 81 -15.93 32.56 0.77
C GLN A 81 -16.34 31.09 0.59
N ALA A 82 -16.76 30.70 -0.61
CA ALA A 82 -16.93 29.28 -0.97
C ALA A 82 -16.57 28.98 -2.43
N VAL A 83 -16.07 27.78 -2.69
CA VAL A 83 -15.90 27.21 -4.04
C VAL A 83 -16.90 26.07 -4.24
N ILE A 84 -17.62 26.12 -5.36
CA ILE A 84 -18.70 25.21 -5.70
C ILE A 84 -18.23 24.30 -6.85
N PHE A 85 -18.05 23.01 -6.57
CA PHE A 85 -17.79 21.98 -7.58
C PHE A 85 -19.14 21.56 -8.18
N ASN A 86 -19.56 22.30 -9.20
CA ASN A 86 -20.83 22.11 -9.89
C ASN A 86 -20.68 21.02 -10.95
N ILE A 87 -20.96 19.78 -10.54
CA ILE A 87 -21.09 18.62 -11.44
C ILE A 87 -19.78 18.36 -12.23
N THR A 88 -18.66 18.41 -11.51
CA THR A 88 -17.31 18.05 -12.00
C THR A 88 -17.18 16.54 -12.18
N THR A 89 -16.19 16.06 -12.94
CA THR A 89 -15.87 14.62 -13.07
C THR A 89 -14.39 14.39 -13.39
N GLY A 90 -13.81 13.30 -12.88
CA GLY A 90 -12.41 12.91 -13.08
C GLY A 90 -11.40 13.67 -12.21
N ASN A 91 -10.11 13.45 -12.48
CA ASN A 91 -9.01 14.22 -11.87
C ASN A 91 -8.88 15.56 -12.62
N VAL A 92 -9.28 16.68 -11.99
CA VAL A 92 -9.48 18.00 -12.62
C VAL A 92 -8.45 19.04 -12.21
N LEU A 93 -7.77 18.87 -11.08
CA LEU A 93 -6.70 19.73 -10.55
C LEU A 93 -5.35 18.99 -10.56
N ASN A 94 -4.26 19.70 -10.87
CA ASN A 94 -2.90 19.16 -10.70
C ASN A 94 -2.35 19.45 -9.28
N ALA A 95 -1.19 18.89 -8.92
CA ALA A 95 -0.62 19.02 -7.57
C ALA A 95 -0.45 20.47 -7.06
N HIS A 96 -0.15 21.44 -7.94
CA HIS A 96 -0.09 22.86 -7.57
C HIS A 96 -1.49 23.42 -7.21
N GLN A 97 -2.49 23.07 -8.01
CA GLN A 97 -3.88 23.49 -7.86
C GLN A 97 -4.56 22.81 -6.67
N GLN A 98 -4.27 21.53 -6.44
CA GLN A 98 -4.66 20.77 -5.27
C GLN A 98 -4.11 21.43 -4.00
N ALA A 99 -2.79 21.66 -3.90
CA ALA A 99 -2.19 22.30 -2.74
C ALA A 99 -2.70 23.74 -2.49
N ALA A 100 -3.01 24.51 -3.55
CA ALA A 100 -3.66 25.81 -3.40
C ALA A 100 -5.10 25.69 -2.85
N PHE A 101 -5.82 24.62 -3.19
CA PHE A 101 -7.14 24.35 -2.66
C PHE A 101 -7.10 23.83 -1.21
N GLU A 102 -6.09 23.02 -0.84
CA GLU A 102 -5.84 22.67 0.57
C GLU A 102 -5.59 23.92 1.40
N ARG A 103 -4.67 24.80 0.96
CA ARG A 103 -4.39 26.08 1.64
C ARG A 103 -5.64 26.97 1.76
N TYR A 104 -6.50 26.97 0.75
CA TYR A 104 -7.77 27.68 0.77
C TYR A 104 -8.74 27.15 1.84
N ILE A 105 -8.89 25.82 1.96
CA ILE A 105 -9.72 25.19 2.99
C ILE A 105 -9.11 25.38 4.38
N GLN A 106 -7.79 25.23 4.53
CA GLN A 106 -7.03 25.51 5.77
C GLN A 106 -7.14 26.96 6.23
N ALA A 107 -7.28 27.91 5.30
CA ALA A 107 -7.58 29.30 5.59
C ALA A 107 -9.03 29.54 6.09
N GLY A 108 -9.89 28.52 6.12
CA GLY A 108 -11.30 28.62 6.52
C GLY A 108 -12.30 28.69 5.36
N GLY A 109 -11.87 28.35 4.15
CA GLY A 109 -12.68 28.34 2.93
C GLY A 109 -13.86 27.37 2.97
N GLY A 110 -14.92 27.72 2.24
CA GLY A 110 -16.10 26.88 2.05
C GLY A 110 -16.01 25.98 0.82
N TYR A 111 -16.51 24.76 0.92
CA TYR A 111 -16.66 23.82 -0.18
C TYR A 111 -18.12 23.39 -0.34
N VAL A 112 -18.60 23.38 -1.58
CA VAL A 112 -19.91 22.82 -1.96
C VAL A 112 -19.72 21.84 -3.12
N GLY A 113 -20.05 20.58 -2.91
CA GLY A 113 -20.12 19.58 -3.97
C GLY A 113 -21.56 19.31 -4.42
N ILE A 114 -21.80 19.29 -5.73
CA ILE A 114 -23.11 18.98 -6.32
C ILE A 114 -23.00 17.75 -7.22
N HIS A 115 -23.87 16.76 -7.00
CA HIS A 115 -24.01 15.53 -7.78
C HIS A 115 -22.67 14.84 -8.07
N SER A 116 -22.14 14.95 -9.30
CA SER A 116 -20.93 14.24 -9.74
C SER A 116 -19.62 14.80 -9.17
N ALA A 117 -19.64 15.80 -8.30
CA ALA A 117 -18.51 16.12 -7.43
C ALA A 117 -18.01 14.91 -6.58
N ALA A 118 -18.83 13.86 -6.47
CA ALA A 118 -18.47 12.54 -5.92
C ALA A 118 -17.58 11.66 -6.84
N ASP A 119 -17.58 11.94 -8.14
CA ASP A 119 -16.84 11.27 -9.21
C ASP A 119 -15.61 12.09 -9.61
N THR A 120 -14.97 12.75 -8.65
CA THR A 120 -13.92 13.77 -8.86
C THR A 120 -12.72 13.47 -7.95
N GLU A 121 -11.49 13.69 -8.42
CA GLU A 121 -10.23 13.63 -7.62
C GLU A 121 -9.94 12.30 -6.89
N TYR A 122 -10.26 11.14 -7.48
CA TYR A 122 -10.05 9.81 -6.84
C TYR A 122 -8.63 9.51 -6.36
N GLU A 123 -7.61 10.12 -6.97
CA GLU A 123 -6.19 9.90 -6.68
C GLU A 123 -5.66 10.80 -5.55
N TRP A 124 -6.52 11.64 -4.96
CA TRP A 124 -6.17 12.62 -3.94
C TRP A 124 -6.93 12.33 -2.63
N PRO A 125 -6.36 11.52 -1.70
CA PRO A 125 -7.07 11.04 -0.51
C PRO A 125 -7.58 12.14 0.44
N TRP A 126 -6.98 13.34 0.40
CA TRP A 126 -7.44 14.48 1.17
C TRP A 126 -8.80 15.00 0.66
N TYR A 127 -9.01 15.06 -0.66
CA TYR A 127 -10.31 15.46 -1.22
C TYR A 127 -11.43 14.46 -0.89
N ASN A 128 -11.15 13.15 -0.81
CA ASN A 128 -12.17 12.19 -0.35
C ASN A 128 -12.68 12.51 1.06
N LYS A 129 -11.82 13.06 1.94
CA LYS A 129 -12.24 13.50 3.27
C LYS A 129 -13.08 14.79 3.17
N LEU A 130 -12.63 15.79 2.42
CA LEU A 130 -13.36 17.06 2.19
C LEU A 130 -14.75 16.85 1.55
N MET A 131 -14.83 16.00 0.52
CA MET A 131 -16.09 15.60 -0.10
C MET A 131 -16.93 14.82 0.93
N GLY A 132 -16.32 13.78 1.50
CA GLY A 132 -16.92 12.88 2.48
C GLY A 132 -17.16 11.47 1.97
N ALA A 133 -17.22 11.23 0.66
CA ALA A 133 -17.34 9.90 0.06
C ALA A 133 -16.94 9.89 -1.43
N HIS A 134 -16.79 8.69 -1.99
CA HIS A 134 -16.58 8.47 -3.42
C HIS A 134 -17.84 7.92 -4.10
N PHE A 135 -18.12 8.33 -5.34
CA PHE A 135 -19.11 7.70 -6.20
C PHE A 135 -18.81 6.20 -6.36
N SER A 136 -19.87 5.37 -6.35
CA SER A 136 -19.78 3.91 -6.47
C SER A 136 -20.55 3.37 -7.67
N SER A 137 -21.82 3.76 -7.82
CA SER A 137 -22.73 3.31 -8.90
C SER A 137 -24.01 4.14 -8.91
N HIS A 138 -24.85 4.01 -9.94
CA HIS A 138 -26.21 4.57 -9.99
C HIS A 138 -27.18 3.58 -10.65
N ALA A 139 -28.48 3.92 -10.65
CA ALA A 139 -29.52 3.14 -11.31
C ALA A 139 -29.26 2.98 -12.82
N HIS A 140 -29.60 1.82 -13.39
CA HIS A 140 -29.36 1.53 -14.82
C HIS A 140 -30.67 1.53 -15.61
N ASN A 141 -30.82 2.55 -16.47
CA ASN A 141 -31.85 2.79 -17.48
C ASN A 141 -33.29 2.26 -17.23
N PRO A 142 -34.24 3.13 -16.80
CA PRO A 142 -34.05 4.56 -16.54
C PRO A 142 -33.07 4.76 -15.37
N ASN A 143 -32.07 5.61 -15.59
CA ASN A 143 -31.09 6.03 -14.59
C ASN A 143 -31.63 7.21 -13.76
N VAL A 144 -32.36 8.11 -14.42
CA VAL A 144 -33.19 9.14 -13.79
C VAL A 144 -34.51 8.52 -13.34
N VAL A 145 -34.73 8.41 -12.03
CA VAL A 145 -35.90 7.73 -11.45
C VAL A 145 -36.49 8.47 -10.26
N LYS A 146 -37.79 8.26 -10.03
CA LYS A 146 -38.45 8.80 -8.83
C LYS A 146 -38.01 8.03 -7.59
N ALA A 147 -37.62 8.74 -6.54
CA ALA A 147 -37.30 8.19 -5.22
C ALA A 147 -37.75 9.16 -4.11
N THR A 148 -37.81 8.68 -2.87
CA THR A 148 -38.09 9.48 -1.68
C THR A 148 -36.81 9.71 -0.89
N VAL A 149 -36.54 10.96 -0.53
CA VAL A 149 -35.49 11.36 0.41
C VAL A 149 -36.11 11.50 1.80
N ASP A 150 -35.66 10.68 2.76
CA ASP A 150 -35.96 10.79 4.19
C ASP A 150 -35.03 11.85 4.81
N VAL A 151 -35.58 13.02 5.20
CA VAL A 151 -34.80 14.12 5.79
C VAL A 151 -34.64 13.90 7.30
N LEU A 152 -33.39 13.86 7.78
CA LEU A 152 -33.05 13.45 9.15
C LEU A 152 -32.88 14.63 10.11
N ASP A 153 -32.29 15.74 9.63
CA ASP A 153 -32.11 16.98 10.39
C ASP A 153 -32.87 18.13 9.73
N LYS A 154 -33.60 18.90 10.54
CA LYS A 154 -34.38 20.08 10.15
C LYS A 154 -33.78 21.39 10.66
N ASN A 155 -32.71 21.33 11.45
CA ASN A 155 -32.08 22.50 12.05
C ASN A 155 -31.07 23.15 11.10
N HIS A 156 -30.41 22.34 10.26
CA HIS A 156 -29.46 22.83 9.26
C HIS A 156 -30.15 23.69 8.16
N PRO A 157 -29.56 24.82 7.72
CA PRO A 157 -30.15 25.70 6.72
C PRO A 157 -30.59 24.99 5.43
N ALA A 158 -29.75 24.07 4.93
CA ALA A 158 -30.02 23.31 3.70
C ALA A 158 -31.25 22.38 3.77
N THR A 159 -31.76 22.01 4.95
CA THR A 159 -32.85 21.03 5.07
C THR A 159 -34.07 21.52 5.85
N LYS A 160 -33.98 22.70 6.46
CA LYS A 160 -35.05 23.36 7.22
C LYS A 160 -36.34 23.60 6.42
N GLY A 161 -36.23 23.89 5.12
CA GLY A 161 -37.38 24.12 4.23
C GLY A 161 -38.00 22.85 3.62
N LEU A 162 -37.33 21.70 3.72
CA LEU A 162 -37.77 20.46 3.07
C LEU A 162 -38.88 19.76 3.88
N PRO A 163 -39.76 18.95 3.25
CA PRO A 163 -40.66 18.04 3.96
C PRO A 163 -39.88 16.86 4.59
N ASP A 164 -40.47 16.14 5.55
CA ASP A 164 -39.82 14.98 6.20
C ASP A 164 -39.52 13.84 5.21
N LYS A 165 -40.40 13.68 4.23
CA LYS A 165 -40.24 12.82 3.06
C LYS A 165 -40.37 13.67 1.81
N TRP A 166 -39.28 13.77 1.04
CA TRP A 166 -39.21 14.57 -0.17
C TRP A 166 -39.12 13.66 -1.39
N GLU A 167 -40.21 13.52 -2.13
CA GLU A 167 -40.23 12.76 -3.37
C GLU A 167 -39.66 13.58 -4.52
N ARG A 168 -38.64 13.06 -5.21
CA ARG A 168 -37.95 13.73 -6.33
C ARG A 168 -37.67 12.77 -7.48
N ILE A 169 -37.35 13.32 -8.65
CA ILE A 169 -36.83 12.59 -9.82
C ILE A 169 -35.42 13.11 -10.11
N ASP A 170 -34.43 12.22 -10.04
CA ASP A 170 -33.00 12.54 -10.22
C ASP A 170 -32.23 11.27 -10.62
N GLU A 171 -30.95 11.38 -10.98
CA GLU A 171 -30.05 10.21 -11.02
C GLU A 171 -29.43 9.99 -9.64
N TRP A 172 -29.72 8.85 -9.01
CA TRP A 172 -29.32 8.60 -7.64
C TRP A 172 -28.01 7.83 -7.54
N TYR A 173 -26.98 8.50 -7.03
CA TYR A 173 -25.67 7.91 -6.78
C TYR A 173 -25.65 7.11 -5.48
N SER A 174 -25.12 5.88 -5.56
CA SER A 174 -24.58 5.12 -4.43
C SER A 174 -23.12 5.52 -4.19
N TYR A 175 -22.66 5.45 -2.94
CA TYR A 175 -21.31 5.87 -2.52
C TYR A 175 -20.52 4.77 -1.82
N ARG A 176 -19.19 4.95 -1.78
CA ARG A 176 -18.19 4.12 -1.09
C ARG A 176 -17.20 5.01 -0.32
N SER A 177 -16.37 4.41 0.53
CA SER A 177 -15.24 5.09 1.21
C SER A 177 -15.62 6.31 2.05
N PHE A 178 -16.78 6.25 2.74
CA PHE A 178 -17.27 7.33 3.60
C PHE A 178 -16.24 7.75 4.67
N TYR A 179 -16.04 9.06 4.80
CA TYR A 179 -15.42 9.66 5.97
C TYR A 179 -16.30 9.46 7.21
N HIS A 180 -15.68 9.28 8.37
CA HIS A 180 -16.41 8.95 9.61
C HIS A 180 -16.92 10.19 10.37
N GLY A 181 -16.45 11.39 10.02
CA GLY A 181 -16.84 12.66 10.67
C GLY A 181 -18.06 13.36 10.06
N LEU A 182 -18.89 12.65 9.29
CA LEU A 182 -20.00 13.26 8.55
C LEU A 182 -21.26 13.47 9.40
N ASN A 183 -21.87 14.65 9.28
CA ASN A 183 -23.22 14.92 9.77
C ASN A 183 -24.22 14.71 8.62
N VAL A 184 -24.92 13.58 8.63
CA VAL A 184 -25.87 13.21 7.56
C VAL A 184 -27.18 13.99 7.74
N LEU A 185 -27.53 14.78 6.73
CA LEU A 185 -28.74 15.61 6.70
C LEU A 185 -29.96 14.87 6.17
N ALA A 186 -29.74 13.99 5.18
CA ALA A 186 -30.80 13.24 4.54
C ALA A 186 -30.30 11.89 4.02
N ASN A 187 -31.17 10.88 4.06
CA ASN A 187 -30.97 9.58 3.44
C ASN A 187 -31.92 9.41 2.24
N LEU A 188 -31.50 8.65 1.24
CA LEU A 188 -32.38 8.20 0.16
C LEU A 188 -33.07 6.87 0.55
N ASP A 189 -34.38 6.79 0.42
CA ASP A 189 -35.14 5.57 0.74
C ASP A 189 -35.08 4.59 -0.45
N GLU A 190 -34.09 3.69 -0.42
CA GLU A 190 -33.92 2.65 -1.44
C GLU A 190 -35.13 1.71 -1.60
N ASN A 191 -36.14 1.71 -0.72
CA ASN A 191 -37.38 0.94 -0.96
C ASN A 191 -38.25 1.57 -2.07
N THR A 192 -38.00 2.84 -2.42
CA THR A 192 -38.84 3.63 -3.33
C THR A 192 -38.36 3.62 -4.78
N TYR A 193 -37.17 3.08 -5.05
CA TYR A 193 -36.59 2.98 -6.38
C TYR A 193 -35.69 1.74 -6.58
N VAL A 194 -35.32 1.47 -7.83
CA VAL A 194 -34.44 0.38 -8.25
C VAL A 194 -33.10 0.98 -8.70
N GLY A 195 -31.97 0.39 -8.29
CA GLY A 195 -30.61 0.91 -8.59
C GLY A 195 -29.75 1.25 -7.37
N GLY A 196 -30.36 1.43 -6.20
CA GLY A 196 -29.66 1.67 -4.94
C GLY A 196 -28.81 0.49 -4.47
N SER A 197 -27.68 0.77 -3.83
CA SER A 197 -26.76 -0.24 -3.31
C SER A 197 -26.10 0.09 -1.96
N ASN A 198 -26.46 1.19 -1.31
CA ASN A 198 -26.04 1.51 0.06
C ASN A 198 -26.95 0.84 1.12
N GLY A 199 -28.15 0.39 0.73
CA GLY A 199 -29.03 -0.42 1.58
C GLY A 199 -29.91 0.42 2.50
N ALA A 200 -30.05 0.00 3.77
CA ALA A 200 -30.96 0.64 4.72
C ALA A 200 -30.53 2.04 5.18
N VAL A 201 -29.27 2.42 4.96
CA VAL A 201 -28.70 3.74 5.27
C VAL A 201 -27.95 4.23 4.03
N HIS A 202 -28.58 5.13 3.26
CA HIS A 202 -28.01 5.72 2.05
C HIS A 202 -27.92 7.24 2.21
N PRO A 203 -26.84 7.79 2.80
CA PRO A 203 -26.64 9.23 2.89
C PRO A 203 -26.67 9.86 1.48
N ILE A 204 -27.45 10.92 1.32
CA ILE A 204 -27.60 11.63 0.03
C ILE A 204 -27.34 13.14 0.14
N ALA A 205 -27.32 13.69 1.36
CA ALA A 205 -26.81 15.03 1.65
C ALA A 205 -26.16 15.07 3.05
N TRP A 206 -25.06 15.78 3.20
CA TRP A 206 -24.30 15.87 4.46
C TRP A 206 -23.46 17.14 4.55
N TYR A 207 -22.99 17.43 5.77
CA TYR A 207 -22.03 18.51 6.05
C TYR A 207 -21.01 18.08 7.10
N HIS A 208 -19.85 18.73 7.13
CA HIS A 208 -18.86 18.63 8.19
C HIS A 208 -17.82 19.76 8.10
N GLU A 209 -16.95 19.86 9.09
CA GLU A 209 -15.73 20.65 9.01
C GLU A 209 -14.54 19.72 8.73
N TRP A 210 -13.68 20.11 7.80
CA TRP A 210 -12.48 19.36 7.43
C TRP A 210 -11.31 20.32 7.19
N ASP A 211 -10.18 20.02 7.83
CA ASP A 211 -8.91 20.74 7.67
C ASP A 211 -9.05 22.27 7.67
N GLY A 212 -9.78 22.80 8.66
CA GLY A 212 -10.04 24.24 8.84
C GLY A 212 -11.26 24.81 8.10
N GLY A 213 -11.74 24.15 7.04
CA GLY A 213 -12.85 24.63 6.20
C GLY A 213 -14.19 23.95 6.46
N ARG A 214 -15.25 24.47 5.83
CA ARG A 214 -16.64 23.96 5.92
C ARG A 214 -17.03 23.27 4.62
N ALA A 215 -17.48 22.02 4.70
CA ALA A 215 -17.88 21.22 3.55
C ALA A 215 -19.37 20.88 3.58
N PHE A 216 -20.06 21.11 2.47
CA PHE A 216 -21.42 20.63 2.22
C PHE A 216 -21.48 19.85 0.91
N TYR A 217 -22.27 18.78 0.88
CA TYR A 217 -22.52 17.98 -0.31
C TYR A 217 -23.99 17.62 -0.48
N THR A 218 -24.45 17.61 -1.73
CA THR A 218 -25.74 17.03 -2.12
C THR A 218 -25.59 16.14 -3.36
N GLY A 219 -26.20 14.96 -3.30
CA GLY A 219 -26.19 13.97 -4.38
C GLY A 219 -27.19 14.23 -5.51
N GLY A 220 -28.13 15.17 -5.30
CA GLY A 220 -29.07 15.59 -6.34
C GLY A 220 -28.46 16.63 -7.30
N GLY A 221 -29.15 16.87 -8.41
CA GLY A 221 -28.77 17.85 -9.43
C GLY A 221 -28.25 17.23 -10.73
N HIS A 222 -28.54 15.96 -11.02
CA HIS A 222 -28.24 15.38 -12.34
C HIS A 222 -29.09 16.03 -13.42
N THR A 223 -30.38 16.22 -13.13
CA THR A 223 -31.39 16.66 -14.10
C THR A 223 -31.38 18.17 -14.31
N ASP A 224 -31.65 18.60 -15.55
CA ASP A 224 -31.81 20.01 -15.91
C ASP A 224 -32.94 20.65 -15.08
N GLU A 225 -34.03 19.89 -14.83
CA GLU A 225 -35.21 20.31 -14.06
C GLU A 225 -34.91 20.60 -12.59
N SER A 226 -33.93 19.92 -11.97
CA SER A 226 -33.58 20.14 -10.56
C SER A 226 -33.27 21.61 -10.28
N PHE A 227 -32.59 22.28 -11.21
CA PHE A 227 -32.22 23.69 -11.11
C PHE A 227 -33.38 24.68 -11.37
N SER A 228 -34.61 24.17 -11.43
CA SER A 228 -35.85 24.94 -11.41
C SER A 228 -36.82 24.54 -10.28
N GLU A 229 -36.52 23.47 -9.53
CA GLU A 229 -37.35 22.98 -8.42
C GLU A 229 -37.15 23.86 -7.17
N PRO A 230 -38.18 24.54 -6.64
CA PRO A 230 -38.02 25.46 -5.50
C PRO A 230 -37.37 24.83 -4.26
N LEU A 231 -37.77 23.61 -3.90
CA LEU A 231 -37.21 22.90 -2.74
C LEU A 231 -35.72 22.55 -2.92
N PHE A 232 -35.29 22.27 -4.15
CA PHE A 232 -33.88 21.97 -4.44
C PHE A 232 -33.03 23.25 -4.50
N LEU A 233 -33.61 24.35 -4.98
CA LEU A 233 -32.97 25.68 -4.92
C LEU A 233 -32.78 26.14 -3.47
N ASP A 234 -33.79 25.99 -2.60
CA ASP A 234 -33.67 26.27 -1.16
C ASP A 234 -32.60 25.37 -0.49
N HIS A 235 -32.54 24.10 -0.89
CA HIS A 235 -31.54 23.14 -0.40
C HIS A 235 -30.10 23.54 -0.76
N ILE A 236 -29.86 23.88 -2.03
CA ILE A 236 -28.57 24.40 -2.49
C ILE A 236 -28.22 25.72 -1.80
N LEU A 237 -29.17 26.66 -1.70
CA LEU A 237 -28.97 27.94 -1.06
C LEU A 237 -28.50 27.78 0.39
N GLY A 238 -29.18 26.94 1.19
CA GLY A 238 -28.79 26.69 2.58
C GLY A 238 -27.44 25.98 2.70
N GLY A 239 -27.05 25.15 1.72
CA GLY A 239 -25.71 24.56 1.63
C GLY A 239 -24.62 25.59 1.33
N ILE A 240 -24.87 26.49 0.38
CA ILE A 240 -23.96 27.61 0.04
C ILE A 240 -23.81 28.56 1.23
N GLN A 241 -24.90 28.90 1.92
CA GLN A 241 -24.87 29.75 3.12
C GLN A 241 -24.05 29.13 4.26
N TYR A 242 -24.16 27.81 4.48
CA TYR A 242 -23.31 27.10 5.43
C TYR A 242 -21.82 27.16 5.03
N ALA A 243 -21.50 26.88 3.77
CA ALA A 243 -20.13 26.91 3.27
C ALA A 243 -19.49 28.30 3.39
N ILE A 244 -20.21 29.36 2.99
CA ILE A 244 -19.77 30.77 3.13
C ILE A 244 -19.40 31.08 4.59
N GLY A 245 -20.26 30.70 5.55
CA GLY A 245 -20.03 30.92 6.97
C GLY A 245 -19.96 32.42 7.36
N SER A 246 -19.25 32.72 8.45
CA SER A 246 -19.15 34.08 9.02
C SER A 246 -17.71 34.58 9.22
N GLY A 247 -16.70 33.79 8.84
CA GLY A 247 -15.28 34.11 9.04
C GLY A 247 -14.60 34.64 7.77
N SER A 248 -13.58 35.49 7.95
CA SER A 248 -12.62 35.84 6.90
C SER A 248 -11.58 34.72 6.70
N LEU A 249 -11.08 34.57 5.47
CA LEU A 249 -9.99 33.62 5.19
C LEU A 249 -8.69 34.06 5.86
N ASP A 250 -8.04 33.13 6.54
CA ASP A 250 -6.78 33.35 7.27
C ASP A 250 -5.69 32.40 6.75
N TYR A 251 -5.06 32.80 5.65
CA TYR A 251 -3.98 32.04 5.01
C TYR A 251 -2.73 31.87 5.90
N ALA A 252 -2.62 32.55 7.05
CA ALA A 252 -1.53 32.29 7.99
C ALA A 252 -1.67 30.93 8.71
N LYS A 253 -2.85 30.29 8.64
CA LYS A 253 -3.09 28.92 9.12
C LYS A 253 -2.77 27.84 8.09
N ALA A 254 -2.55 28.22 6.83
CA ALA A 254 -2.37 27.28 5.73
C ALA A 254 -0.96 26.69 5.71
N TYR A 255 -0.86 25.37 5.56
CA TYR A 255 0.40 24.61 5.68
C TYR A 255 0.65 23.62 4.53
N ALA A 256 -0.33 23.43 3.63
CA ALA A 256 -0.15 22.61 2.45
C ALA A 256 0.88 23.20 1.48
N ARG A 257 1.82 22.36 1.06
CA ARG A 257 2.87 22.68 0.07
C ARG A 257 2.56 21.92 -1.22
N THR A 258 3.07 22.38 -2.37
CA THR A 258 2.92 21.57 -3.60
C THR A 258 3.85 20.36 -3.53
N THR A 259 3.29 19.19 -3.25
CA THR A 259 4.04 17.93 -3.30
C THR A 259 4.47 17.63 -4.74
N PRO A 260 5.76 17.28 -4.98
CA PRO A 260 6.23 16.84 -6.27
C PRO A 260 5.52 15.54 -6.69
N GLU A 261 5.09 15.45 -7.95
CA GLU A 261 4.38 14.28 -8.46
C GLU A 261 5.28 13.03 -8.42
N GLU A 262 4.85 11.94 -7.76
CA GLU A 262 5.68 10.73 -7.62
C GLU A 262 6.15 10.17 -8.99
N ASN A 263 5.32 10.31 -10.03
CA ASN A 263 5.61 9.88 -11.39
C ASN A 263 6.71 10.69 -12.12
N ARG A 264 7.23 11.77 -11.52
CA ARG A 264 8.43 12.47 -11.98
C ARG A 264 9.72 11.83 -11.47
N PHE A 265 9.65 11.01 -10.42
CA PHE A 265 10.79 10.25 -9.93
C PHE A 265 10.98 8.98 -10.75
N THR A 266 12.22 8.75 -11.19
CA THR A 266 12.63 7.57 -11.96
C THR A 266 13.67 6.79 -11.17
N LYS A 267 13.34 5.56 -10.76
CA LYS A 267 14.31 4.62 -10.19
C LYS A 267 15.01 3.84 -11.31
N THR A 268 16.33 3.84 -11.31
CA THR A 268 17.18 3.05 -12.23
C THR A 268 18.07 2.11 -11.43
N VAL A 269 18.07 0.82 -11.77
CA VAL A 269 19.01 -0.15 -11.21
C VAL A 269 20.38 0.04 -11.88
N LEU A 270 21.42 0.30 -11.08
CA LEU A 270 22.80 0.48 -11.54
C LEU A 270 23.60 -0.82 -11.43
N VAL A 271 23.45 -1.51 -10.30
CA VAL A 271 24.05 -2.82 -10.03
C VAL A 271 22.98 -3.71 -9.40
N ASN A 272 23.03 -5.00 -9.69
CA ASN A 272 22.10 -6.02 -9.22
C ASN A 272 22.92 -7.27 -8.81
N ASP A 273 22.33 -8.21 -8.06
CA ASP A 273 23.02 -9.40 -7.53
C ASP A 273 24.15 -9.05 -6.53
N LEU A 274 23.88 -8.13 -5.60
CA LEU A 274 24.81 -7.72 -4.53
C LEU A 274 24.79 -8.69 -3.33
N ALA A 275 25.97 -9.06 -2.81
CA ALA A 275 26.07 -10.04 -1.72
C ALA A 275 25.92 -9.40 -0.33
N HIS A 276 24.68 -9.17 0.12
CA HIS A 276 24.34 -8.53 1.39
C HIS A 276 24.89 -7.09 1.51
N PRO A 277 24.42 -6.15 0.66
CA PRO A 277 24.87 -4.76 0.71
C PRO A 277 24.53 -4.10 2.06
N MET A 278 25.46 -3.34 2.64
CA MET A 278 25.32 -2.71 3.95
C MET A 278 25.22 -1.18 3.88
N GLU A 279 26.34 -0.47 3.69
CA GLU A 279 26.42 1.00 3.73
C GLU A 279 27.14 1.51 2.46
N LEU A 280 26.84 2.75 2.05
CA LEU A 280 27.40 3.40 0.87
C LEU A 280 27.96 4.79 1.19
N ALA A 281 28.96 5.22 0.44
CA ALA A 281 29.53 6.57 0.53
C ALA A 281 29.86 7.12 -0.86
N ILE A 282 29.54 8.39 -1.11
CA ILE A 282 29.65 9.04 -2.42
C ILE A 282 30.77 10.09 -2.38
N ALA A 283 31.64 10.09 -3.38
CA ALA A 283 32.64 11.14 -3.60
C ALA A 283 32.15 12.20 -4.61
N ASP A 284 32.58 13.46 -4.47
CA ASP A 284 32.20 14.57 -5.38
C ASP A 284 32.47 14.29 -6.87
N ASP A 285 33.38 13.35 -7.17
CA ASP A 285 33.71 12.98 -8.54
C ASP A 285 32.72 11.99 -9.18
N GLY A 286 31.78 11.43 -8.41
CA GLY A 286 30.77 10.48 -8.88
C GLY A 286 31.12 9.00 -8.62
N ARG A 287 32.17 8.71 -7.86
CA ARG A 287 32.44 7.35 -7.36
C ARG A 287 31.59 7.04 -6.13
N ILE A 288 30.92 5.89 -6.14
CA ILE A 288 30.05 5.39 -5.06
C ILE A 288 30.69 4.12 -4.49
N PHE A 289 31.21 4.21 -3.28
CA PHE A 289 31.76 3.07 -2.54
C PHE A 289 30.66 2.38 -1.75
N PHE A 290 30.68 1.04 -1.67
CA PHE A 290 29.70 0.29 -0.89
C PHE A 290 30.26 -1.03 -0.35
N THR A 291 29.69 -1.48 0.77
CA THR A 291 30.13 -2.66 1.53
C THR A 291 29.18 -3.85 1.39
N GLU A 292 29.74 -5.06 1.41
CA GLU A 292 29.02 -6.33 1.29
C GLU A 292 29.35 -7.25 2.50
N LEU A 293 28.35 -7.52 3.37
CA LEU A 293 28.53 -7.97 4.76
C LEU A 293 29.40 -9.21 4.93
N ARG A 294 28.93 -10.32 4.35
CA ARG A 294 29.48 -11.67 4.55
C ARG A 294 30.64 -11.97 3.63
N SER A 295 30.64 -11.36 2.44
CA SER A 295 31.70 -11.53 1.44
C SER A 295 32.96 -10.71 1.78
N GLY A 296 32.82 -9.70 2.66
CA GLY A 296 33.89 -8.80 3.05
C GLY A 296 34.34 -7.87 1.93
N ARG A 297 33.51 -7.67 0.89
CA ARG A 297 33.88 -6.86 -0.28
C ARG A 297 33.56 -5.39 -0.04
N LEU A 298 34.57 -4.54 -0.28
CA LEU A 298 34.39 -3.12 -0.54
C LEU A 298 34.47 -2.94 -2.06
N SER A 299 33.37 -2.49 -2.65
CA SER A 299 33.18 -2.31 -4.09
C SER A 299 32.98 -0.81 -4.40
N MET A 300 33.16 -0.41 -5.66
CA MET A 300 32.95 0.97 -6.12
C MET A 300 32.25 0.98 -7.47
N TYR A 301 31.22 1.80 -7.63
CA TYR A 301 30.54 2.10 -8.89
C TYR A 301 30.91 3.50 -9.37
N ASN A 302 31.24 3.67 -10.64
CA ASN A 302 31.60 4.96 -11.24
C ASN A 302 30.47 5.48 -12.14
N THR A 303 29.78 6.53 -11.73
CA THR A 303 28.64 7.10 -12.49
C THR A 303 29.02 7.68 -13.86
N ARG A 304 30.31 7.86 -14.17
CA ARG A 304 30.79 8.37 -15.46
C ARG A 304 31.13 7.29 -16.48
N THR A 305 31.57 6.11 -16.02
CA THR A 305 31.88 4.97 -16.89
C THR A 305 30.81 3.89 -16.86
N GLU A 306 29.89 3.96 -15.90
CA GLU A 306 28.86 2.97 -15.60
C GLU A 306 29.41 1.58 -15.19
N GLU A 307 30.67 1.54 -14.74
CA GLU A 307 31.39 0.31 -14.35
C GLU A 307 31.44 0.12 -12.83
N THR A 308 31.49 -1.16 -12.41
CA THR A 308 31.70 -1.57 -11.00
C THR A 308 33.05 -2.25 -10.83
N GLU A 309 33.84 -1.82 -9.87
CA GLU A 309 35.16 -2.37 -9.53
C GLU A 309 35.22 -2.88 -8.08
N LEU A 310 36.02 -3.94 -7.84
CA LEU A 310 36.33 -4.39 -6.48
C LEU A 310 37.51 -3.57 -5.92
N VAL A 311 37.27 -2.76 -4.90
CA VAL A 311 38.32 -1.97 -4.22
C VAL A 311 39.18 -2.86 -3.33
N HIS A 312 38.55 -3.66 -2.47
CA HIS A 312 39.23 -4.62 -1.59
C HIS A 312 38.30 -5.77 -1.16
N GLN A 313 38.88 -6.91 -0.74
CA GLN A 313 38.14 -7.96 -0.06
C GLN A 313 38.81 -8.28 1.28
N PHE A 314 38.16 -7.84 2.36
CA PHE A 314 38.55 -8.12 3.73
C PHE A 314 38.28 -9.58 4.08
N LYS A 315 39.17 -10.18 4.88
CA LYS A 315 38.83 -11.38 5.64
C LYS A 315 38.04 -10.94 6.86
N VAL A 316 36.84 -11.48 7.03
CA VAL A 316 35.93 -11.10 8.12
C VAL A 316 35.51 -12.30 8.95
N ASN A 317 35.21 -12.06 10.23
CA ASN A 317 34.37 -12.93 11.03
C ASN A 317 32.90 -12.69 10.63
N THR A 318 32.08 -13.75 10.63
CA THR A 318 30.62 -13.65 10.38
C THR A 318 29.78 -14.27 11.50
N GLU A 319 30.40 -14.70 12.61
CA GLU A 319 29.67 -15.15 13.79
C GLU A 319 29.03 -13.96 14.52
N GLY A 320 27.97 -14.22 15.30
CA GLY A 320 27.14 -13.18 15.93
C GLY A 320 26.25 -12.37 14.97
N GLY A 321 26.58 -12.33 13.67
CA GLY A 321 26.04 -11.37 12.70
C GLY A 321 27.08 -10.34 12.22
N THR A 322 28.32 -10.45 12.68
CA THR A 322 29.44 -9.57 12.32
C THR A 322 29.83 -9.70 10.83
N GLY A 323 30.70 -8.81 10.35
CA GLY A 323 31.15 -8.80 8.96
C GLY A 323 31.84 -7.48 8.60
N LEU A 324 31.67 -7.04 7.35
CA LEU A 324 32.00 -5.70 6.87
C LEU A 324 30.72 -4.86 6.82
N ILE A 325 30.57 -3.85 7.70
CA ILE A 325 29.35 -3.02 7.76
C ILE A 325 29.64 -1.63 7.20
N GLY A 326 30.31 -0.78 7.99
CA GLY A 326 30.31 0.65 7.72
C GLY A 326 31.36 1.08 6.70
N VAL A 327 31.04 2.10 5.92
CA VAL A 327 31.98 2.82 5.07
C VAL A 327 31.63 4.31 5.02
N THR A 328 32.64 5.16 5.21
CA THR A 328 32.51 6.59 4.91
C THR A 328 33.81 7.15 4.35
N LEU A 329 33.72 8.24 3.61
CA LEU A 329 34.87 8.96 3.08
C LEU A 329 35.27 10.05 4.08
N ASP A 330 36.57 10.36 4.14
CA ASP A 330 37.07 11.51 4.89
C ASP A 330 36.53 12.82 4.27
N PRO A 331 36.19 13.87 5.05
CA PRO A 331 35.72 15.14 4.48
C PRO A 331 36.72 15.77 3.50
N ASP A 332 38.02 15.52 3.67
CA ASP A 332 39.09 15.94 2.76
C ASP A 332 39.49 14.85 1.74
N PHE A 333 38.63 13.86 1.45
CA PHE A 333 38.91 12.69 0.59
C PHE A 333 39.55 13.06 -0.75
N LYS A 334 39.08 14.14 -1.38
CA LYS A 334 39.59 14.68 -2.64
C LYS A 334 41.10 15.01 -2.61
N SER A 335 41.63 15.31 -1.43
CA SER A 335 43.03 15.64 -1.17
C SER A 335 43.82 14.47 -0.56
N ASN A 336 43.24 13.76 0.41
CA ASN A 336 43.96 12.75 1.20
C ASN A 336 43.69 11.29 0.77
N ASN A 337 42.65 11.04 -0.02
CA ASN A 337 42.16 9.72 -0.40
C ASN A 337 41.91 8.78 0.80
N HIS A 338 41.53 9.33 1.95
CA HIS A 338 41.27 8.57 3.17
C HIS A 338 39.81 8.09 3.24
N LEU A 339 39.61 6.83 3.60
CA LEU A 339 38.29 6.27 3.86
C LEU A 339 38.30 5.45 5.15
N TYR A 340 37.15 5.39 5.81
CA TYR A 340 36.96 4.72 7.09
C TYR A 340 36.03 3.53 6.89
N VAL A 341 36.38 2.42 7.53
CA VAL A 341 35.67 1.14 7.41
C VAL A 341 35.40 0.57 8.79
N TYR A 342 34.17 0.08 9.02
CA TYR A 342 33.81 -0.65 10.23
C TYR A 342 33.64 -2.14 9.93
N TYR A 343 34.61 -2.96 10.36
CA TYR A 343 34.68 -4.39 10.01
C TYR A 343 35.20 -5.27 11.15
N ALA A 344 34.75 -6.53 11.19
CA ALA A 344 35.18 -7.52 12.17
C ALA A 344 36.23 -8.47 11.55
N PRO A 345 37.54 -8.29 11.78
CA PRO A 345 38.55 -9.27 11.38
C PRO A 345 38.35 -10.64 12.08
N PRO A 346 39.00 -11.72 11.59
CA PRO A 346 38.94 -13.04 12.21
C PRO A 346 39.48 -13.02 13.63
N ALA A 347 38.78 -13.70 14.55
CA ALA A 347 39.17 -13.81 15.95
C ALA A 347 38.69 -15.14 16.57
N ASP A 348 39.54 -15.78 17.37
CA ASP A 348 39.28 -17.10 17.96
C ASP A 348 38.64 -17.03 19.37
N LYS A 349 38.38 -15.83 19.89
CA LYS A 349 37.91 -15.59 21.26
C LYS A 349 36.91 -14.43 21.33
N GLU A 350 35.93 -14.58 22.21
CA GLU A 350 35.01 -13.51 22.59
C GLU A 350 35.65 -12.54 23.61
N PRO A 351 35.23 -11.27 23.62
CA PRO A 351 34.38 -10.63 22.62
C PRO A 351 35.14 -10.42 21.29
N TYR A 352 34.47 -10.63 20.16
CA TYR A 352 35.05 -10.40 18.84
C TYR A 352 35.32 -8.91 18.60
N PRO A 353 36.49 -8.53 18.05
CA PRO A 353 36.86 -7.14 17.85
C PRO A 353 36.24 -6.59 16.55
N PHE A 354 35.25 -5.70 16.67
CA PHE A 354 34.78 -4.87 15.57
C PHE A 354 35.65 -3.60 15.50
N ARG A 355 36.35 -3.38 14.39
CA ARG A 355 37.29 -2.26 14.23
C ARG A 355 36.70 -1.13 13.41
N LEU A 356 36.80 0.09 13.90
CA LEU A 356 36.78 1.29 13.07
C LEU A 356 38.22 1.57 12.63
N SER A 357 38.51 1.45 11.33
CA SER A 357 39.84 1.63 10.78
C SER A 357 39.84 2.60 9.59
N ARG A 358 40.83 3.51 9.55
CA ARG A 358 41.14 4.35 8.39
C ARG A 358 42.12 3.65 7.45
N PHE A 359 41.91 3.82 6.16
CA PHE A 359 42.77 3.36 5.08
C PHE A 359 42.99 4.48 4.04
N THR A 360 44.02 4.33 3.21
CA THR A 360 44.27 5.18 2.04
C THR A 360 43.92 4.43 0.75
N LEU A 361 43.19 5.09 -0.15
CA LEU A 361 42.90 4.60 -1.49
C LEU A 361 44.03 5.00 -2.46
N LYS A 362 44.42 4.09 -3.35
CA LYS A 362 45.41 4.35 -4.40
C LYS A 362 44.75 4.93 -5.65
N ALA A 363 45.57 5.52 -6.52
CA ALA A 363 45.13 6.12 -7.78
C ALA A 363 44.51 5.12 -8.79
N ASP A 364 44.68 3.82 -8.57
CA ASP A 364 44.06 2.71 -9.33
C ASP A 364 42.79 2.16 -8.66
N ASN A 365 42.14 2.96 -7.79
CA ASN A 365 40.99 2.59 -6.97
C ASN A 365 41.20 1.38 -6.04
N ARG A 366 42.45 0.94 -5.79
CA ARG A 366 42.72 -0.16 -4.84
C ARG A 366 43.01 0.36 -3.44
N LEU A 367 42.52 -0.35 -2.43
CA LEU A 367 42.81 -0.04 -1.03
C LEU A 367 44.26 -0.37 -0.69
N ASP A 368 44.98 0.54 -0.03
CA ASP A 368 46.28 0.19 0.55
C ASP A 368 46.10 -0.51 1.90
N ALA A 369 45.97 -1.83 1.90
CA ALA A 369 45.81 -2.62 3.12
C ALA A 369 46.94 -2.42 4.15
N GLY A 370 48.15 -2.03 3.71
CA GLY A 370 49.27 -1.67 4.59
C GLY A 370 49.14 -0.33 5.31
N SER A 371 48.14 0.48 4.95
CA SER A 371 47.88 1.81 5.53
C SER A 371 46.92 1.80 6.73
N GLU A 372 46.46 0.63 7.19
CA GLU A 372 45.49 0.49 8.28
C GLU A 372 45.89 1.29 9.53
N LYS A 373 45.01 2.20 9.95
CA LYS A 373 45.03 2.84 11.27
C LYS A 373 43.77 2.44 12.01
N VAL A 374 43.89 1.71 13.12
CA VAL A 374 42.74 1.31 13.95
C VAL A 374 42.46 2.44 14.95
N LEU A 375 41.27 3.04 14.87
CA LEU A 375 40.85 4.12 15.77
C LEU A 375 40.12 3.55 16.99
N LEU A 376 39.06 2.76 16.77
CA LEU A 376 38.25 2.17 17.84
C LEU A 376 38.11 0.67 17.66
N VAL A 377 37.96 -0.04 18.78
CA VAL A 377 37.64 -1.47 18.82
C VAL A 377 36.45 -1.68 19.76
N VAL A 378 35.34 -2.16 19.22
CA VAL A 378 34.11 -2.49 19.95
C VAL A 378 34.04 -4.01 20.10
N GLY A 379 33.74 -4.50 21.30
CA GLY A 379 33.57 -5.94 21.55
C GLY A 379 32.15 -6.41 21.22
N VAL A 380 32.04 -7.53 20.52
CA VAL A 380 30.76 -8.21 20.23
C VAL A 380 30.79 -9.67 20.67
N GLU A 381 29.76 -10.11 21.39
CA GLU A 381 29.63 -11.51 21.81
C GLU A 381 29.10 -12.41 20.68
N LYS A 382 29.43 -13.70 20.68
CA LYS A 382 28.95 -14.70 19.70
C LYS A 382 27.43 -14.87 19.75
N ASN A 383 26.85 -14.80 20.95
CA ASN A 383 25.41 -14.94 21.21
C ASN A 383 24.67 -13.59 21.29
N SER A 384 25.24 -12.55 20.66
CA SER A 384 24.66 -11.20 20.59
C SER A 384 23.35 -11.11 19.81
N GLY A 385 23.24 -11.86 18.71
CA GLY A 385 22.28 -11.54 17.65
C GLY A 385 22.77 -10.34 16.83
N ALA A 386 22.07 -10.02 15.74
CA ALA A 386 22.55 -9.08 14.71
C ALA A 386 22.55 -7.58 15.12
N HIS A 387 22.61 -7.26 16.41
CA HIS A 387 22.61 -5.88 16.91
C HIS A 387 24.03 -5.36 16.99
N HIS A 388 24.48 -4.75 15.90
CA HIS A 388 25.84 -4.26 15.76
C HIS A 388 25.92 -2.75 15.48
N GLY A 389 24.81 -2.12 15.06
CA GLY A 389 24.87 -0.77 14.49
C GLY A 389 25.84 -0.76 13.31
N GLY A 390 26.88 0.05 13.43
CA GLY A 390 28.03 0.08 12.53
C GLY A 390 27.97 1.13 11.43
N SER A 391 27.02 2.06 11.54
CA SER A 391 26.85 3.17 10.58
C SER A 391 27.75 4.35 10.92
N LEU A 392 28.25 5.04 9.90
CA LEU A 392 29.27 6.08 9.99
C LEU A 392 28.79 7.41 9.39
N ALA A 393 28.91 8.50 10.15
CA ALA A 393 28.55 9.84 9.66
C ALA A 393 29.47 10.92 10.22
N TRP A 394 29.58 12.04 9.50
CA TRP A 394 30.38 13.20 9.90
C TRP A 394 29.51 14.39 10.27
N ASP A 395 29.95 15.17 11.27
CA ASP A 395 29.46 16.54 11.45
C ASP A 395 30.32 17.55 10.68
N ARG A 396 29.81 18.78 10.55
CA ARG A 396 30.50 19.88 9.85
C ARG A 396 31.75 20.39 10.60
N GLU A 397 31.96 19.95 11.83
CA GLU A 397 33.15 20.21 12.66
C GLU A 397 34.25 19.15 12.45
N GLY A 398 34.01 18.14 11.60
CA GLY A 398 34.98 17.08 11.29
C GLY A 398 35.02 15.95 12.33
N ASN A 399 34.00 15.82 13.17
CA ASN A 399 33.89 14.69 14.10
C ASN A 399 33.20 13.50 13.41
N LEU A 400 33.77 12.31 13.60
CA LEU A 400 33.25 11.04 13.11
C LEU A 400 32.37 10.40 14.17
N TYR A 401 31.13 10.09 13.78
CA TYR A 401 30.17 9.33 14.57
C TYR A 401 30.20 7.86 14.15
N LEU A 402 30.08 6.95 15.13
CA LEU A 402 29.93 5.51 14.93
C LEU A 402 28.77 4.99 15.78
N SER A 403 27.78 4.37 15.15
CA SER A 403 26.71 3.68 15.86
C SER A 403 27.14 2.27 16.31
N THR A 404 26.73 1.84 17.50
CA THR A 404 27.04 0.50 18.02
C THR A 404 25.82 -0.16 18.66
N GLY A 405 25.58 -1.42 18.32
CA GLY A 405 24.51 -2.23 18.91
C GLY A 405 24.87 -2.78 20.29
N ASP A 406 23.85 -3.19 21.05
CA ASP A 406 23.94 -3.64 22.43
C ASP A 406 24.61 -5.00 22.63
N SER A 407 24.84 -5.72 21.53
CA SER A 407 25.38 -7.09 21.53
C SER A 407 24.53 -8.05 22.40
N SER A 408 23.19 -7.91 22.39
CA SER A 408 22.26 -8.69 23.23
C SER A 408 20.96 -9.11 22.54
N SER A 409 20.47 -10.31 22.88
CA SER A 409 19.28 -10.91 22.25
C SER A 409 18.04 -10.89 23.16
N PRO A 410 16.90 -10.30 22.76
CA PRO A 410 15.67 -10.23 23.57
C PRO A 410 14.88 -11.55 23.60
N PHE A 411 15.21 -12.53 22.75
CA PHE A 411 14.34 -13.69 22.54
C PHE A 411 14.20 -14.63 23.74
N PRO A 412 15.26 -14.94 24.52
CA PRO A 412 15.12 -15.68 25.78
C PRO A 412 14.28 -14.92 26.82
N SER A 413 14.20 -13.60 26.71
CA SER A 413 13.36 -12.71 27.52
C SER A 413 11.95 -12.52 26.93
N ASN A 414 11.44 -13.50 26.17
CA ASN A 414 10.13 -13.50 25.51
C ASN A 414 9.89 -12.34 24.53
N GLY A 415 10.96 -11.73 23.99
CA GLY A 415 10.88 -10.56 23.12
C GLY A 415 10.77 -9.22 23.87
N TYR A 416 10.87 -9.21 25.20
CA TYR A 416 11.03 -7.97 25.98
C TYR A 416 12.52 -7.66 26.19
N ALA A 417 12.83 -6.64 27.00
CA ALA A 417 14.20 -6.27 27.33
C ALA A 417 15.03 -7.45 27.91
N PRO A 418 16.26 -7.68 27.40
CA PRO A 418 17.19 -8.66 27.94
C PRO A 418 17.88 -8.10 29.20
N LEU A 419 17.42 -8.56 30.36
CA LEU A 419 17.84 -8.14 31.70
C LEU A 419 18.21 -9.36 32.58
N ASP A 420 18.76 -10.42 31.98
CA ASP A 420 18.96 -11.72 32.66
C ASP A 420 20.31 -11.81 33.38
N GLU A 421 20.31 -11.42 34.66
CA GLU A 421 21.50 -11.31 35.51
C GLU A 421 22.03 -12.66 36.07
N ARG A 422 21.51 -13.80 35.60
CA ARG A 422 21.93 -15.11 36.10
C ARG A 422 23.41 -15.38 35.79
N PRO A 423 24.17 -16.01 36.69
CA PRO A 423 25.59 -16.26 36.48
C PRO A 423 25.83 -17.37 35.45
N GLY A 424 26.65 -17.10 34.44
CA GLY A 424 27.04 -18.06 33.41
C GLY A 424 27.43 -17.36 32.10
N ALA A 425 28.26 -18.00 31.28
CA ALA A 425 28.63 -17.44 29.98
C ALA A 425 27.44 -17.41 29.01
N GLU A 426 26.51 -18.35 29.17
CA GLU A 426 25.27 -18.47 28.41
C GLU A 426 24.25 -17.36 28.70
N TYR A 427 24.33 -16.70 29.85
CA TYR A 427 23.47 -15.57 30.23
C TYR A 427 24.13 -14.20 29.99
N TYR A 428 25.46 -14.14 29.80
CA TYR A 428 26.18 -12.87 29.69
C TYR A 428 25.66 -11.98 28.54
N SER A 429 25.36 -12.54 27.37
CA SER A 429 24.75 -11.79 26.27
C SER A 429 23.24 -11.52 26.43
N LEU A 430 22.61 -12.02 27.49
CA LEU A 430 21.19 -11.82 27.81
C LEU A 430 20.96 -10.70 28.83
N ASP A 431 22.01 -9.99 29.20
CA ASP A 431 22.00 -8.81 30.06
C ASP A 431 22.52 -7.57 29.29
N ALA A 432 21.61 -6.81 28.66
CA ALA A 432 21.98 -5.55 27.98
C ALA A 432 22.37 -4.42 28.96
N GLN A 433 22.22 -4.62 30.28
CA GLN A 433 22.64 -3.64 31.26
C GLN A 433 24.17 -3.52 31.31
N ARG A 434 24.89 -4.60 30.95
CA ARG A 434 26.36 -4.62 30.82
C ARG A 434 26.89 -3.79 29.63
N SER A 435 26.03 -3.48 28.65
CA SER A 435 26.37 -2.77 27.42
C SER A 435 25.66 -1.42 27.35
N SER A 436 24.41 -1.36 26.90
CA SER A 436 23.69 -0.11 26.60
C SER A 436 23.61 0.86 27.77
N ALA A 437 23.28 0.34 28.96
CA ALA A 437 23.21 1.11 30.20
C ALA A 437 24.56 1.22 30.96
N ASN A 438 25.63 0.58 30.49
CA ASN A 438 26.94 0.65 31.11
C ASN A 438 27.74 1.81 30.52
N THR A 439 28.06 2.81 31.36
CA THR A 439 28.81 4.01 30.96
C THR A 439 30.27 3.74 30.59
N ASN A 440 30.81 2.56 30.94
CA ASN A 440 32.18 2.14 30.67
C ASN A 440 32.31 1.19 29.45
N SER A 441 31.21 0.94 28.73
CA SER A 441 31.15 0.11 27.52
C SER A 441 30.97 0.95 26.26
N LEU A 442 31.55 0.49 25.14
CA LEU A 442 31.36 1.09 23.80
C LEU A 442 30.20 0.46 23.01
N ALA A 443 29.59 -0.62 23.51
CA ALA A 443 28.43 -1.28 22.89
C ALA A 443 27.10 -0.68 23.36
N GLY A 444 26.09 -0.61 22.47
CA GLY A 444 24.80 0.04 22.72
C GLY A 444 24.95 1.55 22.92
N LYS A 445 25.62 2.22 21.97
CA LYS A 445 26.00 3.64 21.99
C LYS A 445 25.86 4.27 20.60
N ILE A 446 25.95 5.59 20.54
CA ILE A 446 26.52 6.28 19.38
C ILE A 446 27.74 7.06 19.89
N LEU A 447 28.90 6.72 19.34
CA LEU A 447 30.20 7.25 19.71
C LEU A 447 30.54 8.45 18.83
N ARG A 448 31.32 9.40 19.34
CA ARG A 448 31.80 10.57 18.61
C ARG A 448 33.26 10.87 18.95
N ILE A 449 34.11 10.87 17.93
CA ILE A 449 35.56 11.14 18.02
C ILE A 449 35.98 12.16 16.95
N HIS A 450 37.14 12.79 17.10
CA HIS A 450 37.76 13.60 16.05
C HIS A 450 39.00 12.87 15.50
N PRO A 451 38.96 12.27 14.30
CA PRO A 451 40.10 11.57 13.71
C PRO A 451 41.27 12.52 13.40
N GLU A 452 42.49 12.12 13.76
CA GLU A 452 43.70 12.90 13.51
C GLU A 452 44.48 12.39 12.29
N ALA A 453 45.22 13.28 11.62
CA ALA A 453 45.96 12.96 10.41
C ALA A 453 46.99 11.81 10.58
N ASP A 454 47.61 11.69 11.77
CA ASP A 454 48.58 10.63 12.08
C ASP A 454 47.95 9.23 12.25
N GLY A 455 46.62 9.16 12.36
CA GLY A 455 45.84 7.94 12.59
C GLY A 455 45.43 7.71 14.04
N THR A 456 45.60 8.70 14.91
CA THR A 456 44.99 8.74 16.26
C THR A 456 43.62 9.42 16.22
N TYR A 457 43.04 9.74 17.38
CA TYR A 457 41.85 10.57 17.50
C TYR A 457 41.88 11.38 18.81
N THR A 458 41.17 12.51 18.83
CA THR A 458 40.87 13.29 20.03
C THR A 458 39.39 13.18 20.42
N ILE A 459 39.05 13.60 21.65
CA ILE A 459 37.68 13.57 22.18
C ILE A 459 37.04 14.96 21.99
N PRO A 460 35.95 15.08 21.22
CA PRO A 460 35.23 16.34 21.04
C PRO A 460 34.57 16.84 22.33
N GLU A 461 34.57 18.17 22.53
CA GLU A 461 33.81 18.79 23.62
C GLU A 461 32.30 18.54 23.47
N GLY A 462 31.60 18.35 24.59
CA GLY A 462 30.17 18.08 24.61
C GLY A 462 29.76 16.61 24.45
N ASN A 463 30.71 15.67 24.45
CA ASN A 463 30.40 14.24 24.69
C ASN A 463 29.80 14.06 26.10
N LEU A 464 29.04 12.96 26.30
CA LEU A 464 28.23 12.75 27.51
C LEU A 464 29.06 12.67 28.80
N PHE A 465 30.28 12.15 28.70
CA PHE A 465 31.20 12.02 29.82
C PHE A 465 32.51 12.74 29.51
N PRO A 466 32.94 13.72 30.34
CA PRO A 466 34.22 14.40 30.16
C PRO A 466 35.41 13.44 30.18
N ALA A 467 36.45 13.71 29.39
CA ALA A 467 37.68 12.94 29.37
C ALA A 467 38.29 12.80 30.78
N GLY A 468 38.71 11.59 31.14
CA GLY A 468 39.24 11.25 32.47
C GLY A 468 38.20 10.95 33.55
N THR A 469 36.89 11.06 33.26
CA THR A 469 35.83 10.70 34.21
C THR A 469 35.87 9.20 34.54
N ALA A 470 36.08 8.86 35.81
CA ALA A 470 36.24 7.48 36.25
C ALA A 470 34.98 6.63 35.97
N LYS A 471 35.19 5.36 35.55
CA LYS A 471 34.13 4.43 35.14
C LYS A 471 33.27 4.90 33.96
N THR A 472 33.82 5.71 33.05
CA THR A 472 33.12 6.14 31.84
C THR A 472 34.01 6.05 30.61
N ARG A 473 33.38 5.98 29.44
CA ARG A 473 34.01 6.12 28.11
C ARG A 473 33.75 7.52 27.58
N PRO A 474 34.77 8.38 27.40
CA PRO A 474 34.57 9.75 26.93
C PRO A 474 34.21 9.82 25.44
N GLU A 475 34.31 8.71 24.70
CA GLU A 475 33.87 8.58 23.31
C GLU A 475 32.33 8.58 23.17
N ILE A 476 31.58 8.39 24.26
CA ILE A 476 30.11 8.30 24.24
C ILE A 476 29.50 9.68 24.02
N TYR A 477 28.73 9.84 22.93
CA TYR A 477 27.82 10.97 22.73
C TYR A 477 26.38 10.59 23.11
N VAL A 478 25.90 9.42 22.66
CA VAL A 478 24.61 8.82 23.04
C VAL A 478 24.85 7.50 23.74
N MET A 479 24.15 7.27 24.85
CA MET A 479 24.02 5.94 25.48
C MET A 479 22.58 5.45 25.54
N GLY A 480 22.39 4.19 25.90
CA GLY A 480 21.06 3.60 26.05
C GLY A 480 20.35 3.32 24.73
N THR A 481 21.07 2.76 23.74
CA THR A 481 20.52 2.27 22.46
C THR A 481 20.64 0.74 22.36
N ARG A 482 19.79 0.10 21.55
CA ARG A 482 19.73 -1.35 21.30
C ARG A 482 20.44 -1.71 20.00
N ASN A 483 19.96 -1.16 18.88
CA ASN A 483 20.49 -1.34 17.54
C ASN A 483 20.22 -0.07 16.71
N PRO A 484 21.01 1.01 16.92
CA PRO A 484 20.95 2.23 16.13
C PRO A 484 21.53 1.96 14.73
N TYR A 485 20.70 1.43 13.82
CA TYR A 485 21.21 0.70 12.66
C TYR A 485 21.77 1.61 11.55
N ARG A 486 21.09 2.73 11.26
CA ARG A 486 21.59 3.80 10.40
C ARG A 486 21.43 5.15 11.09
N ILE A 487 22.43 6.00 10.94
CA ILE A 487 22.51 7.32 11.57
C ILE A 487 22.60 8.42 10.52
N ALA A 488 22.01 9.57 10.81
CA ALA A 488 22.06 10.77 9.99
C ALA A 488 22.54 11.96 10.82
N ILE A 489 23.32 12.85 10.21
CA ILE A 489 23.63 14.17 10.78
C ILE A 489 22.91 15.22 9.94
N ASN A 490 22.26 16.19 10.57
CA ASN A 490 21.76 17.36 9.86
C ASN A 490 22.94 18.26 9.46
N PRO A 491 23.21 18.49 8.15
CA PRO A 491 24.38 19.23 7.69
C PRO A 491 24.37 20.72 8.12
N LYS A 492 23.22 21.28 8.49
CA LYS A 492 23.09 22.69 8.91
C LYS A 492 23.45 22.89 10.40
N THR A 493 23.09 21.92 11.25
CA THR A 493 23.09 22.06 12.73
C THR A 493 24.03 21.10 13.47
N SER A 494 24.53 20.06 12.81
CA SER A 494 25.24 18.92 13.43
C SER A 494 24.38 18.07 14.40
N THR A 495 23.05 18.22 14.39
CA THR A 495 22.15 17.36 15.18
C THR A 495 22.16 15.92 14.63
N LEU A 496 22.29 14.96 15.53
CA LEU A 496 22.29 13.52 15.24
C LEU A 496 20.87 12.94 15.26
N TYR A 497 20.56 12.08 14.28
CA TYR A 497 19.32 11.31 14.17
C TYR A 497 19.64 9.85 13.87
N TRP A 498 18.75 8.93 14.23
CA TRP A 498 18.93 7.51 13.89
C TRP A 498 17.61 6.74 13.86
N GLY A 499 17.62 5.64 13.12
CA GLY A 499 16.62 4.57 13.24
C GLY A 499 17.09 3.53 14.27
N GLU A 500 16.20 3.17 15.19
CA GLU A 500 16.46 2.28 16.31
C GLU A 500 15.55 1.06 16.22
N ILE A 501 16.15 -0.12 16.00
CA ILE A 501 15.40 -1.37 15.89
C ILE A 501 15.20 -1.93 17.31
N GLY A 502 13.95 -2.07 17.74
CA GLY A 502 13.55 -2.52 19.08
C GLY A 502 13.36 -4.03 19.23
N PRO A 503 12.82 -4.49 20.38
CA PRO A 503 12.65 -5.91 20.68
C PRO A 503 11.29 -6.44 20.22
N ASP A 504 11.14 -7.77 20.17
CA ASP A 504 10.11 -8.44 19.36
C ASP A 504 8.80 -8.82 20.10
N ALA A 505 8.55 -8.30 21.30
CA ALA A 505 7.31 -8.56 22.04
C ALA A 505 6.07 -8.03 21.29
N GLY A 506 5.18 -8.94 20.84
CA GLY A 506 3.96 -8.59 20.11
C GLY A 506 2.81 -8.01 20.95
N LYS A 507 2.95 -7.89 22.28
CA LYS A 507 1.94 -7.32 23.18
C LYS A 507 2.55 -6.86 24.51
N ASP A 508 1.83 -6.04 25.26
CA ASP A 508 2.23 -5.62 26.61
C ASP A 508 2.08 -6.76 27.63
N SER A 509 2.87 -6.71 28.71
CA SER A 509 2.73 -7.63 29.85
C SER A 509 3.26 -7.04 31.16
N ILE A 510 3.24 -7.85 32.22
CA ILE A 510 3.88 -7.53 33.51
C ILE A 510 5.42 -7.41 33.44
N GLN A 511 6.05 -7.94 32.39
CA GLN A 511 7.49 -7.80 32.15
C GLN A 511 7.84 -6.45 31.50
N GLY A 512 6.92 -5.85 30.75
CA GLY A 512 7.11 -4.56 30.10
C GLY A 512 6.18 -4.31 28.92
N PRO A 513 6.38 -3.18 28.21
CA PRO A 513 5.63 -2.86 27.01
C PRO A 513 5.93 -3.82 25.86
N LYS A 514 5.02 -3.86 24.87
CA LYS A 514 5.29 -4.41 23.53
C LYS A 514 6.49 -3.72 22.89
N GLY A 515 7.09 -4.37 21.90
CA GLY A 515 8.16 -3.77 21.11
C GLY A 515 7.69 -2.56 20.33
N TYR A 516 8.60 -1.59 20.19
CA TYR A 516 8.50 -0.46 19.26
C TYR A 516 9.83 -0.32 18.53
N ASP A 517 9.81 0.10 17.27
CA ASP A 517 10.97 0.69 16.61
C ASP A 517 10.82 2.20 16.68
N GLU A 518 11.94 2.92 16.63
CA GLU A 518 11.95 4.36 16.90
C GLU A 518 12.75 5.12 15.83
N PHE A 519 12.35 6.37 15.60
CA PHE A 519 13.25 7.39 15.06
C PHE A 519 13.60 8.35 16.18
N ASN A 520 14.89 8.59 16.36
CA ASN A 520 15.47 9.31 17.47
C ASN A 520 16.25 10.54 17.01
N GLN A 521 16.44 11.50 17.92
CA GLN A 521 17.11 12.78 17.68
C GLN A 521 17.90 13.21 18.92
N ALA A 522 19.18 13.56 18.77
CA ALA A 522 20.06 14.05 19.82
C ALA A 522 20.63 15.45 19.50
N LYS A 523 19.85 16.50 19.82
CA LYS A 523 20.30 17.91 19.81
C LYS A 523 21.45 18.20 20.79
N LYS A 524 21.74 17.26 21.69
CA LYS A 524 22.86 17.22 22.65
C LYS A 524 23.12 15.77 23.08
N ALA A 525 24.28 15.51 23.67
CA ALA A 525 24.61 14.23 24.29
C ALA A 525 23.61 13.82 25.40
N GLY A 526 23.36 12.51 25.56
CA GLY A 526 22.35 12.01 26.49
C GLY A 526 22.17 10.49 26.56
N ASN A 527 21.16 10.05 27.31
CA ASN A 527 20.79 8.64 27.51
C ASN A 527 19.39 8.39 26.94
N TRP A 528 19.23 7.46 26.00
CA TRP A 528 17.94 7.07 25.40
C TRP A 528 17.30 5.84 26.06
N GLY A 529 17.87 5.36 27.16
CA GLY A 529 17.15 4.57 28.16
C GLY A 529 17.10 3.07 27.95
N TRP A 530 17.46 2.51 26.79
CA TRP A 530 17.57 1.05 26.63
C TRP A 530 18.65 0.48 27.57
N PRO A 531 18.39 -0.64 28.29
CA PRO A 531 17.27 -1.58 28.15
C PRO A 531 16.09 -1.35 29.12
N TYR A 532 16.06 -0.24 29.85
CA TYR A 532 15.05 0.03 30.87
C TYR A 532 13.77 0.68 30.33
N PHE A 533 13.89 1.41 29.22
CA PHE A 533 12.82 2.17 28.58
C PHE A 533 12.80 1.96 27.07
N ILE A 534 11.66 2.29 26.45
CA ILE A 534 11.44 2.29 25.00
C ILE A 534 10.32 3.30 24.66
N ALA A 535 10.21 3.74 23.42
CA ALA A 535 9.23 4.72 22.94
C ALA A 535 9.28 6.03 23.76
N ASP A 536 8.16 6.51 24.29
CA ASP A 536 8.06 7.76 25.04
C ASP A 536 8.48 7.62 26.53
N ASN A 537 9.53 6.83 26.80
CA ASN A 537 9.96 6.32 28.12
C ASN A 537 9.02 5.27 28.77
N LYS A 538 8.41 4.38 27.97
CA LYS A 538 7.62 3.24 28.46
C LYS A 538 8.54 2.25 29.21
N ALA A 539 8.44 2.23 30.53
CA ALA A 539 9.35 1.47 31.39
C ALA A 539 9.06 -0.05 31.42
N TYR A 540 10.12 -0.84 31.27
CA TYR A 540 10.18 -2.27 31.58
C TYR A 540 10.15 -2.52 33.10
N ALA A 541 9.85 -3.75 33.48
CA ALA A 541 10.00 -4.21 34.86
C ALA A 541 11.45 -4.64 35.16
N ALA A 542 11.91 -4.39 36.38
CA ALA A 542 13.06 -5.11 36.95
C ALA A 542 12.64 -6.58 37.14
N TRP A 543 12.95 -7.42 36.16
CA TRP A 543 12.42 -8.78 36.06
C TRP A 543 13.37 -9.81 36.64
N ASP A 544 12.91 -10.59 37.62
CA ASP A 544 13.69 -11.70 38.15
C ASP A 544 13.48 -12.96 37.30
N PHE A 545 14.49 -13.31 36.51
CA PHE A 545 14.47 -14.49 35.62
C PHE A 545 14.56 -15.84 36.38
N SER A 546 14.91 -15.83 37.68
CA SER A 546 14.94 -17.05 38.49
C SER A 546 13.55 -17.42 39.04
N THR A 547 12.74 -16.41 39.38
CA THR A 547 11.37 -16.60 39.92
C THR A 547 10.26 -16.26 38.94
N ASN A 548 10.58 -15.61 37.80
CA ASN A 548 9.64 -15.02 36.84
C ASN A 548 8.66 -14.03 37.49
N THR A 549 9.21 -13.07 38.25
CA THR A 549 8.45 -12.04 38.96
C THR A 549 9.03 -10.64 38.76
N SER A 550 8.18 -9.62 38.67
CA SER A 550 8.59 -8.21 38.68
C SER A 550 8.95 -7.72 40.08
N LYS A 551 10.03 -6.93 40.19
CA LYS A 551 10.44 -6.17 41.39
C LYS A 551 9.97 -4.71 41.36
N GLY A 552 9.16 -4.31 40.37
CA GLY A 552 8.77 -2.93 40.08
C GLY A 552 9.21 -2.48 38.69
N LYS A 553 8.94 -1.21 38.35
CA LYS A 553 9.38 -0.58 37.09
C LYS A 553 10.53 0.39 37.35
N TYR A 554 11.42 0.56 36.37
CA TYR A 554 12.50 1.55 36.42
C TYR A 554 11.96 3.00 36.36
N ASN A 555 12.71 3.95 36.93
CA ASN A 555 12.39 5.38 36.92
C ASN A 555 13.19 6.10 35.81
N PRO A 556 12.55 6.71 34.79
CA PRO A 556 13.25 7.39 33.70
C PRO A 556 14.04 8.63 34.16
N ASP A 557 13.61 9.31 35.23
CA ASP A 557 14.28 10.52 35.72
C ASP A 557 15.56 10.24 36.51
N ALA A 558 15.71 9.01 37.01
CA ALA A 558 16.91 8.57 37.73
C ALA A 558 17.11 7.04 37.56
N PRO A 559 17.54 6.58 36.38
CA PRO A 559 17.74 5.15 36.14
C PRO A 559 18.93 4.61 36.95
N VAL A 560 18.81 3.36 37.39
CA VAL A 560 19.82 2.67 38.19
C VAL A 560 20.23 1.40 37.46
N ASN A 561 21.54 1.20 37.32
CA ASN A 561 22.15 -0.01 36.76
C ASN A 561 22.94 -0.74 37.85
N ASP A 562 22.24 -1.63 38.54
CA ASP A 562 22.73 -2.50 39.61
C ASP A 562 23.10 -3.91 39.14
N SER A 563 23.12 -4.16 37.82
CA SER A 563 23.56 -5.43 37.23
C SER A 563 24.93 -5.87 37.75
N PRO A 564 25.13 -7.17 38.04
CA PRO A 564 26.44 -7.71 38.43
C PRO A 564 27.50 -7.59 37.33
N ASN A 565 27.10 -7.33 36.08
CA ASN A 565 27.98 -7.15 34.93
C ASN A 565 28.31 -5.66 34.64
N ASN A 566 27.74 -4.72 35.40
CA ASN A 566 28.01 -3.29 35.22
C ASN A 566 29.42 -2.92 35.72
N THR A 567 30.26 -2.37 34.84
CA THR A 567 31.59 -1.83 35.18
C THR A 567 31.64 -0.29 35.22
N GLY A 568 30.51 0.34 34.92
CA GLY A 568 30.33 1.78 34.84
C GLY A 568 29.80 2.43 36.12
N LEU A 569 29.07 3.54 35.93
CA LEU A 569 28.30 4.22 36.95
C LEU A 569 27.02 3.42 37.27
N THR A 570 26.61 3.44 38.54
CA THR A 570 25.36 2.81 39.00
C THR A 570 24.16 3.74 38.81
N HIS A 571 24.33 5.05 39.03
CA HIS A 571 23.30 6.05 38.76
C HIS A 571 23.54 6.65 37.37
N LEU A 572 22.52 6.60 36.51
CA LEU A 572 22.62 7.02 35.11
C LEU A 572 22.00 8.40 34.87
N PRO A 573 22.36 9.08 33.77
CA PRO A 573 21.64 10.27 33.32
C PRO A 573 20.15 9.95 33.03
N PRO A 574 19.23 10.93 33.18
CA PRO A 574 17.82 10.76 32.86
C PRO A 574 17.57 10.31 31.41
N ALA A 575 16.62 9.40 31.23
CA ALA A 575 16.25 8.85 29.92
C ALA A 575 15.50 9.91 29.06
N GLN A 576 15.96 10.09 27.83
CA GLN A 576 15.30 10.90 26.80
C GLN A 576 14.29 10.04 26.04
N LYS A 577 13.17 10.66 25.63
CA LYS A 577 12.12 10.00 24.85
C LYS A 577 12.49 9.89 23.38
N ALA A 578 11.91 8.91 22.69
CA ALA A 578 11.92 8.86 21.24
C ALA A 578 11.15 10.01 20.60
N MET A 579 11.56 10.42 19.38
CA MET A 579 10.86 11.44 18.58
C MET A 579 9.64 10.83 17.88
N ILE A 580 9.77 9.61 17.37
CA ILE A 580 8.72 8.81 16.71
C ILE A 580 8.88 7.36 17.17
N TRP A 581 7.78 6.63 17.39
CA TRP A 581 7.82 5.19 17.75
C TRP A 581 6.64 4.41 17.16
N TYR A 582 6.85 3.15 16.76
CA TYR A 582 5.76 2.33 16.19
C TYR A 582 5.90 0.81 16.47
N PRO A 583 4.80 0.11 16.77
CA PRO A 583 4.80 -1.33 17.05
C PRO A 583 4.59 -2.19 15.77
N TYR A 584 4.37 -3.49 15.95
CA TYR A 584 3.95 -4.40 14.86
C TYR A 584 2.53 -4.11 14.35
N ASP A 585 1.62 -3.74 15.26
CA ASP A 585 0.30 -3.20 14.93
C ASP A 585 0.41 -1.76 14.41
N GLY A 586 -0.72 -1.14 14.06
CA GLY A 586 -0.75 0.30 13.81
C GLY A 586 -0.39 1.08 15.08
N SER A 587 0.39 2.14 14.94
CA SER A 587 0.54 3.15 16.00
C SER A 587 -0.73 4.00 16.07
N GLU A 588 -1.12 4.41 17.27
CA GLU A 588 -2.22 5.37 17.48
C GLU A 588 -1.75 6.80 17.22
N GLU A 589 -0.46 7.04 17.46
CA GLU A 589 0.23 8.33 17.36
C GLU A 589 0.76 8.62 15.94
N PHE A 590 1.21 7.58 15.23
CA PHE A 590 1.86 7.63 13.90
C PHE A 590 1.27 6.56 12.95
N PRO A 591 -0.05 6.58 12.66
CA PRO A 591 -0.75 5.52 11.92
C PRO A 591 -0.24 5.31 10.49
N GLU A 592 0.33 6.33 9.87
CA GLU A 592 0.90 6.31 8.52
C GLU A 592 2.15 5.44 8.37
N LEU A 593 2.84 5.09 9.46
CA LEU A 593 3.99 4.16 9.46
C LEU A 593 3.60 2.70 9.14
N GLY A 594 2.29 2.39 9.13
CA GLY A 594 1.73 1.12 8.71
C GLY A 594 1.78 0.00 9.75
N ILE A 595 1.73 -1.25 9.29
CA ILE A 595 1.65 -2.47 10.11
C ILE A 595 2.58 -3.57 9.57
N GLY A 596 2.83 -4.60 10.38
CA GLY A 596 3.69 -5.74 10.03
C GLY A 596 5.03 -5.69 10.78
N GLY A 597 5.98 -6.52 10.35
CA GLY A 597 7.37 -6.42 10.78
C GLY A 597 7.92 -5.01 10.63
N ARG A 598 8.97 -4.69 11.37
CA ARG A 598 9.54 -3.34 11.44
C ARG A 598 11.06 -3.39 11.56
N SER A 599 11.72 -2.39 10.99
CA SER A 599 13.17 -2.21 11.06
C SER A 599 13.51 -0.76 10.66
N ALA A 600 13.37 0.16 11.61
CA ALA A 600 13.57 1.60 11.41
C ALA A 600 15.03 1.96 11.08
N MET A 601 15.24 2.78 10.04
CA MET A 601 16.55 3.28 9.60
C MET A 601 16.47 4.74 9.14
N ALA A 602 17.38 5.58 9.62
CA ALA A 602 17.53 6.97 9.15
C ALA A 602 18.60 7.02 8.07
N GLY A 603 18.26 7.54 6.88
CA GLY A 603 19.18 7.72 5.76
C GLY A 603 19.90 9.05 5.87
N GLN A 604 19.63 9.96 4.93
CA GLN A 604 20.28 11.27 4.87
C GLN A 604 19.28 12.42 4.75
N PHE A 605 19.69 13.60 5.22
CA PHE A 605 19.01 14.86 4.89
C PHE A 605 19.25 15.23 3.43
N TYR A 606 18.20 15.62 2.70
CA TYR A 606 18.38 16.29 1.42
C TYR A 606 18.72 17.77 1.64
N THR A 607 19.70 18.28 0.89
CA THR A 607 20.01 19.71 0.83
C THR A 607 19.89 20.18 -0.61
N TYR A 608 18.99 21.14 -0.85
CA TYR A 608 18.78 21.66 -2.19
C TYR A 608 19.89 22.63 -2.59
N ASN A 609 20.53 22.35 -3.73
CA ASN A 609 21.53 23.23 -4.32
C ASN A 609 20.97 23.89 -5.59
N GLU A 610 20.55 25.14 -5.48
CA GLU A 610 20.06 25.95 -6.61
C GLU A 610 21.08 26.10 -7.75
N ASN A 611 22.38 26.03 -7.42
CA ASN A 611 23.50 26.21 -8.34
C ASN A 611 23.96 24.89 -8.97
N SER A 612 23.34 23.76 -8.63
CA SER A 612 23.68 22.46 -9.23
C SER A 612 23.32 22.42 -10.71
N ALA A 613 24.28 22.00 -11.54
CA ALA A 613 24.09 21.83 -12.99
C ALA A 613 23.18 20.63 -13.34
N SER A 614 22.87 19.78 -12.35
CA SER A 614 21.99 18.63 -12.53
C SER A 614 20.54 19.08 -12.78
N LYS A 615 19.98 18.63 -13.90
CA LYS A 615 18.55 18.77 -14.23
C LYS A 615 17.67 17.70 -13.56
N ASN A 616 18.31 16.69 -12.97
CA ASN A 616 17.67 15.51 -12.41
C ASN A 616 17.66 15.52 -10.87
N ARG A 617 18.13 16.63 -10.27
CA ARG A 617 18.16 16.85 -8.82
C ARG A 617 16.76 16.88 -8.23
N PHE A 618 16.63 16.45 -6.98
CA PHE A 618 15.37 16.56 -6.25
C PHE A 618 14.93 18.03 -6.11
N PRO A 619 13.62 18.30 -6.05
CA PRO A 619 13.10 19.67 -5.96
C PRO A 619 13.33 20.26 -4.56
N GLU A 620 13.38 21.60 -4.49
CA GLU A 620 13.53 22.40 -3.26
C GLU A 620 12.51 22.03 -2.16
N TYR A 621 11.36 21.47 -2.55
CA TYR A 621 10.34 20.91 -1.64
C TYR A 621 10.93 20.05 -0.51
N TYR A 622 11.97 19.27 -0.80
CA TYR A 622 12.61 18.35 0.15
C TYR A 622 13.81 18.96 0.90
N ASP A 623 14.14 20.25 0.73
CA ASP A 623 15.29 20.85 1.43
C ASP A 623 15.13 20.76 2.96
N GLY A 624 16.14 20.20 3.62
CA GLY A 624 16.13 19.96 5.06
C GLY A 624 15.24 18.81 5.53
N ALA A 625 14.63 18.04 4.62
CA ALA A 625 13.89 16.84 4.97
C ALA A 625 14.84 15.64 5.19
N LEU A 626 14.63 14.89 6.27
CA LEU A 626 15.35 13.65 6.55
C LEU A 626 14.65 12.48 5.86
N PHE A 627 15.34 11.78 4.96
CA PHE A 627 14.82 10.54 4.38
C PHE A 627 15.02 9.38 5.36
N VAL A 628 13.94 8.70 5.72
CA VAL A 628 13.89 7.54 6.61
C VAL A 628 13.21 6.36 5.90
N PHE A 629 13.49 5.14 6.31
CA PHE A 629 12.95 3.94 5.67
C PHE A 629 12.77 2.79 6.67
N ASP A 630 11.91 1.84 6.30
CA ASP A 630 11.73 0.59 7.05
C ASP A 630 12.05 -0.61 6.15
N TRP A 631 13.04 -1.39 6.57
CA TRP A 631 13.55 -2.54 5.84
C TRP A 631 12.53 -3.70 5.75
N MET A 632 11.68 -3.91 6.75
CA MET A 632 10.63 -4.93 6.71
C MET A 632 9.44 -4.51 5.85
N ARG A 633 9.05 -3.24 5.95
CA ARG A 633 7.82 -2.70 5.32
C ARG A 633 8.03 -2.18 3.89
N ASN A 634 9.27 -2.12 3.40
CA ASN A 634 9.62 -1.72 2.03
C ASN A 634 9.12 -0.30 1.65
N TRP A 635 9.12 0.63 2.59
CA TRP A 635 8.78 2.02 2.33
C TRP A 635 9.94 2.97 2.58
N VAL A 636 9.88 4.13 1.93
CA VAL A 636 10.70 5.31 2.17
C VAL A 636 9.76 6.46 2.50
N MET A 637 10.14 7.28 3.48
CA MET A 637 9.40 8.46 3.92
C MET A 637 10.36 9.63 4.12
N THR A 638 9.84 10.85 4.09
CA THR A 638 10.56 12.03 4.55
C THR A 638 10.00 12.51 5.87
N VAL A 639 10.86 12.78 6.83
CA VAL A 639 10.54 13.46 8.10
C VAL A 639 10.87 14.94 7.94
N ASN A 640 9.84 15.78 8.07
CA ASN A 640 9.95 17.23 8.01
C ASN A 640 9.99 17.80 9.44
N LEU A 641 10.87 18.77 9.64
CA LEU A 641 11.15 19.39 10.93
C LEU A 641 10.95 20.91 10.85
N ASP A 642 10.68 21.57 11.97
CA ASP A 642 10.65 23.04 12.06
C ASP A 642 12.06 23.65 12.18
N GLY A 643 12.13 24.98 12.28
CA GLY A 643 13.41 25.70 12.41
C GLY A 643 14.13 25.50 13.76
N GLU A 644 13.47 24.93 14.76
CA GLU A 644 14.08 24.48 16.02
C GLU A 644 14.37 22.96 15.99
N GLU A 645 14.13 22.30 14.84
CA GLU A 645 14.19 20.86 14.62
C GLU A 645 13.18 20.03 15.43
N ASN A 646 11.97 20.53 15.67
CA ASN A 646 10.89 19.70 16.23
C ASN A 646 10.17 18.95 15.09
N PHE A 647 9.66 17.74 15.37
CA PHE A 647 8.87 16.96 14.42
C PHE A 647 7.61 17.72 13.99
N LEU A 648 7.42 17.90 12.67
CA LEU A 648 6.20 18.48 12.10
C LEU A 648 5.30 17.41 11.50
N ARG A 649 5.83 16.64 10.55
CA ARG A 649 5.10 15.59 9.83
C ARG A 649 6.06 14.65 9.10
N ASN A 650 5.59 13.45 8.80
CA ASN A 650 6.18 12.55 7.82
C ASN A 650 5.33 12.52 6.53
N GLU A 651 5.98 12.18 5.42
CA GLU A 651 5.34 12.03 4.11
C GLU A 651 5.90 10.79 3.42
N ALA A 652 5.04 10.00 2.79
CA ALA A 652 5.49 8.83 2.02
C ALA A 652 6.12 9.24 0.69
N PHE A 653 7.16 8.52 0.27
CA PHE A 653 7.93 8.82 -0.93
C PHE A 653 7.84 7.68 -1.94
N MET A 654 7.43 7.96 -3.18
CA MET A 654 7.30 6.99 -4.28
C MET A 654 6.48 5.74 -3.93
N THR A 655 5.34 5.91 -3.26
CA THR A 655 4.43 4.81 -2.88
C THR A 655 3.86 4.04 -4.08
N LEU A 656 3.69 4.71 -5.23
CA LEU A 656 3.09 4.15 -6.43
C LEU A 656 4.10 3.50 -7.38
N ASN A 657 5.35 3.97 -7.39
CA ASN A 657 6.38 3.62 -8.39
C ASN A 657 7.77 3.31 -7.82
N GLY A 658 7.98 3.33 -6.51
CA GLY A 658 9.29 3.12 -5.87
C GLY A 658 9.83 1.71 -5.98
N ASP A 659 8.97 0.68 -5.98
CA ASP A 659 9.35 -0.76 -6.01
C ASP A 659 10.50 -1.12 -5.04
N PHE A 660 10.53 -0.52 -3.85
CA PHE A 660 11.66 -0.63 -2.95
C PHE A 660 11.91 -2.07 -2.49
N ARG A 661 13.15 -2.56 -2.58
CA ARG A 661 13.55 -3.94 -2.21
C ARG A 661 14.36 -3.96 -0.92
N ARG A 662 13.66 -3.64 0.18
CA ARG A 662 14.22 -3.48 1.53
C ARG A 662 15.42 -2.53 1.54
N PRO A 663 15.16 -1.21 1.45
CA PRO A 663 16.20 -0.20 1.58
C PRO A 663 17.04 -0.46 2.84
N ILE A 664 18.36 -0.45 2.69
CA ILE A 664 19.32 -0.72 3.78
C ILE A 664 20.23 0.48 4.03
N ASP A 665 20.43 1.32 3.01
CA ASP A 665 21.13 2.60 3.11
C ASP A 665 20.80 3.52 1.93
N LEU A 666 20.96 4.83 2.11
CA LEU A 666 20.82 5.84 1.04
C LEU A 666 21.67 7.09 1.32
N ALA A 667 22.17 7.70 0.25
CA ALA A 667 22.80 9.02 0.29
C ALA A 667 22.55 9.81 -1.00
N PHE A 668 22.75 11.12 -0.94
CA PHE A 668 22.66 12.04 -2.08
C PHE A 668 24.06 12.43 -2.57
N GLY A 669 24.22 12.54 -3.89
CA GLY A 669 25.39 13.20 -4.48
C GLY A 669 25.22 14.73 -4.53
N ASP A 670 26.31 15.45 -4.82
CA ASP A 670 26.32 16.90 -5.09
C ASP A 670 25.46 17.29 -6.32
N ASP A 671 25.16 16.32 -7.18
CA ASP A 671 24.21 16.39 -8.28
C ASP A 671 22.73 16.39 -7.81
N GLY A 672 22.49 16.24 -6.50
CA GLY A 672 21.17 16.16 -5.90
C GLY A 672 20.37 14.91 -6.30
N ILE A 673 21.05 13.87 -6.78
CA ILE A 673 20.48 12.56 -7.11
C ILE A 673 20.63 11.65 -5.89
N MET A 674 19.58 10.89 -5.56
CA MET A 674 19.64 9.88 -4.50
C MET A 674 20.20 8.58 -5.04
N TYR A 675 21.13 7.97 -4.31
CA TYR A 675 21.62 6.61 -4.51
C TYR A 675 21.25 5.78 -3.29
N MET A 676 20.84 4.53 -3.51
CA MET A 676 20.29 3.68 -2.46
C MET A 676 20.76 2.24 -2.65
N LEU A 677 21.08 1.58 -1.53
CA LEU A 677 21.26 0.14 -1.48
C LEU A 677 19.93 -0.52 -1.12
N GLU A 678 19.57 -1.54 -1.89
CA GLU A 678 18.45 -2.43 -1.66
C GLU A 678 18.99 -3.80 -1.24
N TYR A 679 18.63 -4.30 -0.05
CA TYR A 679 19.12 -5.59 0.47
C TYR A 679 18.59 -6.80 -0.32
N GLY A 680 17.43 -6.66 -0.97
CA GLY A 680 16.77 -7.71 -1.74
C GLY A 680 15.66 -8.45 -0.97
N SER A 681 15.24 -9.58 -1.53
CA SER A 681 13.96 -10.23 -1.20
C SER A 681 13.94 -11.05 0.10
N VAL A 682 15.09 -11.52 0.60
CA VAL A 682 15.20 -12.50 1.68
C VAL A 682 16.35 -12.16 2.64
N TYR A 683 16.13 -12.20 3.95
CA TYR A 683 17.16 -11.96 4.96
C TYR A 683 18.22 -13.08 4.99
N GLY A 684 19.49 -12.70 5.09
CA GLY A 684 20.62 -13.59 5.39
C GLY A 684 21.04 -14.57 4.28
N ASN A 685 20.33 -14.57 3.14
CA ASN A 685 20.66 -15.31 1.93
C ASN A 685 21.14 -14.32 0.84
N ASP A 686 21.88 -14.85 -0.14
CA ASP A 686 22.18 -14.09 -1.37
C ASP A 686 20.86 -13.82 -2.13
N ASN A 687 20.70 -12.60 -2.64
CA ASN A 687 19.49 -12.14 -3.32
C ASN A 687 19.82 -11.64 -4.73
N ASP A 688 19.20 -12.25 -5.74
CA ASP A 688 19.32 -11.81 -7.13
C ASP A 688 18.65 -10.45 -7.40
N ASP A 689 17.88 -9.93 -6.44
CA ASP A 689 17.29 -8.58 -6.45
C ASP A 689 17.89 -7.62 -5.40
N ALA A 690 19.04 -7.93 -4.80
CA ALA A 690 19.86 -6.97 -4.06
C ALA A 690 20.57 -6.02 -5.04
N ARG A 691 20.46 -4.69 -4.82
CA ARG A 691 20.80 -3.68 -5.83
C ARG A 691 21.51 -2.46 -5.27
N LEU A 692 22.27 -1.80 -6.15
CA LEU A 692 22.52 -0.37 -6.07
C LEU A 692 21.59 0.31 -7.09
N VAL A 693 20.79 1.27 -6.64
CA VAL A 693 19.86 2.03 -7.47
C VAL A 693 20.15 3.52 -7.39
N LYS A 694 19.82 4.26 -8.45
CA LYS A 694 19.67 5.73 -8.40
C LYS A 694 18.20 6.12 -8.55
N ILE A 695 17.84 7.24 -7.95
CA ILE A 695 16.52 7.87 -8.07
C ILE A 695 16.73 9.32 -8.50
N GLU A 696 16.11 9.68 -9.62
CA GLU A 696 16.25 10.98 -10.30
C GLU A 696 14.88 11.65 -10.44
N TYR A 697 14.82 12.97 -10.35
CA TYR A 697 13.57 13.75 -10.51
C TYR A 697 13.54 14.52 -11.83
N ASN A 698 12.57 14.26 -12.71
CA ASN A 698 12.43 14.99 -13.96
C ASN A 698 11.73 16.35 -13.74
N THR A 699 12.53 17.43 -13.72
CA THR A 699 12.05 18.82 -13.67
C THR A 699 11.48 19.33 -15.01
N GLY A 700 11.67 18.59 -16.11
CA GLY A 700 11.28 19.00 -17.46
C GLY A 700 10.03 18.28 -17.97
N ASN A 701 9.87 18.35 -19.29
CA ASN A 701 8.84 17.62 -20.04
C ASN A 701 9.06 16.11 -19.93
N ARG A 702 7.99 15.35 -19.70
CA ARG A 702 7.99 13.89 -19.64
C ARG A 702 7.57 13.31 -21.00
N PRO A 703 8.15 12.18 -21.45
CA PRO A 703 7.66 11.51 -22.65
C PRO A 703 6.27 10.90 -22.39
N PRO A 704 5.28 11.05 -23.30
CA PRO A 704 3.96 10.45 -23.13
C PRO A 704 4.02 8.93 -22.97
N ILE A 705 3.18 8.39 -22.09
CA ILE A 705 3.02 6.95 -21.88
C ILE A 705 2.15 6.39 -23.00
N ALA A 706 2.79 5.84 -24.04
CA ALA A 706 2.11 5.06 -25.07
C ALA A 706 1.52 3.77 -24.47
N LYS A 707 0.25 3.49 -24.74
CA LYS A 707 -0.38 2.18 -24.50
C LYS A 707 -1.07 1.69 -25.76
N ALA A 708 -0.54 0.63 -26.35
CA ALA A 708 -1.08 -0.03 -27.51
C ALA A 708 -1.95 -1.22 -27.07
N ARG A 709 -3.06 -1.44 -27.77
CA ARG A 709 -3.90 -2.63 -27.64
C ARG A 709 -4.37 -3.12 -29.01
N ILE A 710 -4.80 -4.38 -29.04
CA ILE A 710 -5.61 -4.93 -30.13
C ILE A 710 -7.08 -4.91 -29.68
N ILE A 711 -7.98 -4.57 -30.58
CA ILE A 711 -9.42 -4.51 -30.31
C ILE A 711 -10.10 -5.69 -31.02
N ASP A 712 -10.52 -6.69 -30.24
CA ASP A 712 -11.46 -7.70 -30.72
C ASP A 712 -12.88 -7.13 -30.65
N SER A 713 -13.42 -6.73 -31.81
CA SER A 713 -14.77 -6.18 -31.93
C SER A 713 -15.88 -7.17 -31.53
N VAL A 714 -15.63 -8.49 -31.59
CA VAL A 714 -16.59 -9.51 -31.14
C VAL A 714 -16.55 -9.66 -29.62
N ALA A 715 -15.37 -9.61 -29.01
CA ALA A 715 -15.23 -9.57 -27.56
C ALA A 715 -15.81 -8.28 -26.97
N VAL A 716 -15.55 -7.12 -27.59
CA VAL A 716 -16.16 -5.82 -27.23
C VAL A 716 -17.68 -5.90 -27.32
N ALA A 717 -18.24 -6.33 -28.46
CA ALA A 717 -19.70 -6.41 -28.62
C ALA A 717 -20.36 -7.39 -27.62
N LYS A 718 -19.70 -8.49 -27.26
CA LYS A 718 -20.16 -9.40 -26.19
C LYS A 718 -20.07 -8.76 -24.80
N ALA A 719 -18.99 -8.07 -24.50
CA ALA A 719 -18.81 -7.34 -23.25
C ALA A 719 -19.82 -6.20 -23.11
N GLU A 720 -20.09 -5.44 -24.17
CA GLU A 720 -21.12 -4.40 -24.21
C GLU A 720 -22.53 -4.98 -24.07
N ALA A 721 -22.83 -6.10 -24.74
CA ALA A 721 -24.10 -6.80 -24.57
C ALA A 721 -24.30 -7.32 -23.13
N LYS A 722 -23.22 -7.72 -22.45
CA LYS A 722 -23.22 -8.08 -21.02
C LYS A 722 -23.29 -6.84 -20.11
N ALA A 723 -22.65 -5.73 -20.48
CA ALA A 723 -22.69 -4.45 -19.76
C ALA A 723 -24.07 -3.78 -19.79
N ARG A 724 -24.94 -4.14 -20.76
CA ARG A 724 -26.37 -3.79 -20.74
C ARG A 724 -27.17 -4.51 -19.64
N LEU A 725 -26.59 -5.53 -19.00
CA LEU A 725 -27.24 -6.35 -17.96
C LEU A 725 -26.49 -6.31 -16.62
N THR A 726 -25.24 -5.82 -16.59
CA THR A 726 -24.33 -5.84 -15.44
C THR A 726 -23.45 -4.59 -15.43
N SER A 727 -22.99 -4.13 -14.27
CA SER A 727 -22.04 -3.01 -14.18
C SER A 727 -20.60 -3.38 -14.58
N GLU A 728 -20.31 -4.64 -14.90
CA GLU A 728 -19.00 -5.10 -15.36
C GLU A 728 -18.75 -4.66 -16.83
N ARG A 729 -17.83 -3.72 -17.05
CA ARG A 729 -17.43 -3.22 -18.40
C ARG A 729 -16.05 -3.69 -18.88
N GLU A 730 -15.44 -4.66 -18.19
CA GLU A 730 -14.08 -5.11 -18.51
C GLU A 730 -14.02 -5.84 -19.87
N VAL A 731 -13.29 -5.25 -20.81
CA VAL A 731 -12.86 -5.90 -22.06
C VAL A 731 -11.41 -6.35 -21.88
N PRO A 732 -11.04 -7.60 -22.17
CA PRO A 732 -9.66 -8.07 -22.06
C PRO A 732 -8.66 -7.24 -22.88
N LEU A 733 -7.53 -6.87 -22.28
CA LEU A 733 -6.42 -6.20 -22.94
C LEU A 733 -5.63 -7.18 -23.83
N MET A 734 -6.06 -7.32 -25.08
CA MET A 734 -5.35 -8.13 -26.08
C MET A 734 -4.04 -7.45 -26.51
N ARG A 735 -2.90 -8.10 -26.21
CA ARG A 735 -1.56 -7.62 -26.60
C ARG A 735 -0.90 -8.40 -27.75
N GLU A 736 -1.53 -9.49 -28.18
CA GLU A 736 -1.13 -10.29 -29.33
C GLU A 736 -2.35 -10.66 -30.19
N ALA A 737 -2.18 -10.73 -31.51
CA ALA A 737 -3.15 -11.33 -32.43
C ALA A 737 -2.49 -12.44 -33.24
N ALA A 738 -3.25 -13.52 -33.49
CA ALA A 738 -2.85 -14.62 -34.35
C ALA A 738 -3.99 -14.99 -35.31
N GLY A 739 -3.67 -15.43 -36.52
CA GLY A 739 -4.65 -15.85 -37.52
C GLY A 739 -4.06 -16.12 -38.91
N GLU A 740 -4.86 -16.69 -39.81
CA GLU A 740 -4.50 -16.96 -41.21
C GLU A 740 -4.18 -15.68 -42.00
N ALA A 741 -3.39 -15.80 -43.07
CA ALA A 741 -3.19 -14.72 -44.03
C ALA A 741 -4.35 -14.70 -45.06
N PRO A 742 -4.98 -13.54 -45.35
CA PRO A 742 -4.71 -12.21 -44.80
C PRO A 742 -5.37 -11.96 -43.44
N LEU A 743 -4.61 -11.46 -42.47
CA LEU A 743 -5.10 -11.15 -41.12
C LEU A 743 -5.41 -9.66 -40.99
N ARG A 744 -6.69 -9.31 -40.84
CA ARG A 744 -7.16 -7.94 -40.57
C ARG A 744 -7.26 -7.71 -39.07
N VAL A 745 -6.52 -6.73 -38.55
CA VAL A 745 -6.43 -6.40 -37.12
C VAL A 745 -6.85 -4.94 -36.91
N LEU A 746 -7.71 -4.70 -35.90
CA LEU A 746 -8.04 -3.38 -35.39
C LEU A 746 -7.16 -3.10 -34.17
N PHE A 747 -6.45 -1.97 -34.18
CA PHE A 747 -5.60 -1.53 -33.09
C PHE A 747 -6.27 -0.39 -32.33
N GLY A 748 -5.77 -0.10 -31.13
CA GLY A 748 -6.20 1.07 -30.36
C GLY A 748 -5.12 1.62 -29.45
N SER A 749 -5.22 2.91 -29.14
CA SER A 749 -4.31 3.65 -28.27
C SER A 749 -4.93 4.04 -26.92
N SER A 750 -6.07 3.46 -26.53
CA SER A 750 -6.78 3.82 -25.28
C SER A 750 -5.90 3.63 -24.04
N GLY A 751 -5.90 4.60 -23.12
CA GLY A 751 -5.02 4.58 -21.95
C GLY A 751 -3.60 5.06 -22.25
N THR A 752 -3.29 5.41 -23.51
CA THR A 752 -2.21 6.35 -23.80
C THR A 752 -2.55 7.67 -23.13
N THR A 753 -1.59 8.23 -22.40
CA THR A 753 -1.73 9.52 -21.72
C THR A 753 -0.43 10.29 -21.81
N ASP A 754 -0.51 11.61 -21.88
CA ASP A 754 0.58 12.43 -21.37
C ASP A 754 0.46 12.52 -19.85
N LEU A 755 1.56 12.87 -19.18
CA LEU A 755 1.56 13.20 -17.76
C LEU A 755 1.67 14.71 -17.53
N ASP A 756 2.24 15.45 -18.48
CA ASP A 756 2.22 16.91 -18.47
C ASP A 756 0.85 17.41 -18.98
N ASP A 757 0.10 18.04 -18.08
CA ASP A 757 -1.25 18.55 -18.37
C ASP A 757 -1.20 19.64 -19.48
N ASP A 758 -2.26 19.66 -20.29
CA ASP A 758 -2.45 20.54 -21.47
C ASP A 758 -1.60 20.23 -22.73
N ASP A 759 -0.77 19.17 -22.74
CA ASP A 759 0.00 18.75 -23.93
C ASP A 759 -0.86 18.04 -25.01
N VAL A 760 -0.74 18.50 -26.27
CA VAL A 760 -1.41 17.89 -27.42
C VAL A 760 -0.54 16.75 -28.00
N ILE A 761 -0.91 15.51 -27.70
CA ILE A 761 -0.20 14.33 -28.20
C ILE A 761 -0.61 13.91 -29.62
N SER A 762 0.40 13.50 -30.39
CA SER A 762 0.30 12.95 -31.75
C SER A 762 0.60 11.44 -31.78
N TYR A 763 -0.05 10.71 -32.69
CA TYR A 763 0.05 9.24 -32.79
C TYR A 763 0.74 8.83 -34.09
N GLN A 764 1.60 7.82 -34.04
CA GLN A 764 2.23 7.20 -35.20
C GLN A 764 2.27 5.67 -35.01
N TRP A 765 1.60 4.94 -35.89
CA TRP A 765 1.62 3.48 -35.92
C TRP A 765 2.57 2.96 -36.98
N PHE A 766 3.32 1.92 -36.66
CA PHE A 766 4.28 1.25 -37.53
C PHE A 766 3.95 -0.24 -37.58
N PHE A 767 3.59 -0.77 -38.75
CA PHE A 767 3.15 -2.17 -38.90
C PHE A 767 4.18 -3.07 -39.59
N ASP A 768 4.96 -2.53 -40.54
CA ASP A 768 5.94 -3.28 -41.36
C ASP A 768 7.38 -2.72 -41.23
N GLY A 769 7.71 -2.07 -40.11
CA GLY A 769 9.05 -1.54 -39.83
C GLY A 769 9.10 -0.02 -39.68
N LYS A 770 10.06 0.66 -40.32
CA LYS A 770 10.39 2.08 -40.03
C LYS A 770 9.45 3.13 -40.65
N THR A 771 8.48 2.74 -41.47
CA THR A 771 7.53 3.66 -42.11
C THR A 771 6.23 3.80 -41.32
N VAL A 772 5.78 5.03 -41.08
CA VAL A 772 4.48 5.31 -40.44
C VAL A 772 3.36 4.78 -41.35
N GLY A 773 2.57 3.84 -40.84
CA GLY A 773 1.44 3.21 -41.52
C GLY A 773 0.08 3.85 -41.19
N SER A 774 -0.05 4.54 -40.05
CA SER A 774 -1.23 5.38 -39.73
C SER A 774 -0.90 6.40 -38.63
N THR A 775 -1.72 7.45 -38.52
CA THR A 775 -1.71 8.45 -37.42
C THR A 775 -3.03 8.48 -36.64
N GLU A 776 -3.94 7.54 -36.89
CA GLU A 776 -5.23 7.44 -36.19
C GLU A 776 -5.07 6.83 -34.78
N ARG A 777 -6.03 7.10 -33.89
CA ARG A 777 -6.07 6.49 -32.54
C ARG A 777 -6.43 5.00 -32.57
N GLU A 778 -7.30 4.59 -33.49
CA GLU A 778 -7.78 3.20 -33.60
C GLU A 778 -7.73 2.69 -35.07
N PRO A 779 -6.51 2.53 -35.64
CA PRO A 779 -6.36 2.17 -37.04
C PRO A 779 -6.61 0.69 -37.30
N VAL A 780 -6.99 0.37 -38.54
CA VAL A 780 -7.09 -1.01 -39.05
C VAL A 780 -5.91 -1.28 -39.98
N TYR A 781 -5.22 -2.41 -39.78
CA TYR A 781 -4.22 -2.92 -40.73
C TYR A 781 -4.54 -4.34 -41.18
N THR A 782 -4.08 -4.72 -42.39
CA THR A 782 -4.28 -6.07 -42.94
C THR A 782 -2.95 -6.67 -43.40
N TYR A 783 -2.45 -7.64 -42.65
CA TYR A 783 -1.21 -8.35 -42.97
C TYR A 783 -1.50 -9.45 -43.99
N THR A 784 -0.93 -9.33 -45.19
CA THR A 784 -1.26 -10.21 -46.34
C THR A 784 -0.34 -11.41 -46.51
N ARG A 785 0.78 -11.48 -45.76
CA ARG A 785 1.80 -12.53 -45.88
C ARG A 785 2.04 -13.21 -44.53
N PRO A 786 2.25 -14.54 -44.49
CA PRO A 786 2.67 -15.22 -43.28
C PRO A 786 3.97 -14.65 -42.69
N GLY A 787 4.06 -14.59 -41.37
CA GLY A 787 5.20 -14.04 -40.64
C GLY A 787 4.84 -13.53 -39.25
N VAL A 788 5.85 -13.08 -38.51
CA VAL A 788 5.70 -12.46 -37.18
C VAL A 788 6.06 -10.98 -37.30
N TYR A 789 5.09 -10.11 -37.03
CA TYR A 789 5.17 -8.66 -37.18
C TYR A 789 5.13 -7.98 -35.81
N LYS A 790 5.76 -6.80 -35.73
CA LYS A 790 5.69 -5.90 -34.58
C LYS A 790 4.87 -4.68 -34.98
N ALA A 791 3.71 -4.51 -34.35
CA ALA A 791 2.94 -3.27 -34.47
C ALA A 791 3.40 -2.33 -33.35
N VAL A 792 4.11 -1.25 -33.70
CA VAL A 792 4.62 -0.27 -32.73
C VAL A 792 3.75 0.98 -32.78
N LEU A 793 3.23 1.38 -31.63
CA LEU A 793 2.65 2.70 -31.41
C LEU A 793 3.76 3.61 -30.88
N LYS A 794 4.04 4.71 -31.57
CA LYS A 794 4.78 5.86 -31.03
C LYS A 794 3.80 6.98 -30.76
N VAL A 795 3.96 7.64 -29.61
CA VAL A 795 3.20 8.83 -29.23
C VAL A 795 4.20 9.94 -28.99
N THR A 796 3.97 11.14 -29.52
CA THR A 796 4.88 12.29 -29.38
C THR A 796 4.08 13.51 -28.93
N ASP A 797 4.56 14.18 -27.88
CA ASP A 797 3.96 15.40 -27.34
C ASP A 797 4.28 16.65 -28.19
N GLN A 798 3.81 17.83 -27.76
CA GLN A 798 4.05 19.09 -28.48
C GLN A 798 5.47 19.65 -28.28
N HIS A 799 6.18 19.19 -27.26
CA HIS A 799 7.57 19.56 -26.94
C HIS A 799 8.61 18.64 -27.64
N GLY A 800 8.15 17.55 -28.25
CA GLY A 800 8.93 16.61 -29.05
C GLY A 800 9.43 15.36 -28.31
N ALA A 801 9.09 15.15 -27.03
CA ALA A 801 9.40 13.88 -26.37
C ALA A 801 8.39 12.80 -26.77
N SER A 802 8.77 11.54 -26.63
CA SER A 802 7.96 10.44 -27.17
C SER A 802 8.15 9.12 -26.44
N GLY A 803 7.03 8.44 -26.15
CA GLY A 803 7.01 7.04 -25.72
C GLY A 803 6.61 6.10 -26.84
N THR A 804 6.90 4.80 -26.65
CA THR A 804 6.53 3.74 -27.58
C THR A 804 6.01 2.50 -26.86
N ASP A 805 4.97 1.86 -27.40
CA ASP A 805 4.51 0.54 -26.99
C ASP A 805 4.46 -0.41 -28.20
N THR A 806 4.70 -1.71 -27.97
CA THR A 806 4.82 -2.73 -29.03
C THR A 806 3.86 -3.89 -28.79
N LEU A 807 3.14 -4.25 -29.86
CA LEU A 807 2.26 -5.41 -29.95
C LEU A 807 2.83 -6.44 -30.93
N MET A 808 2.49 -7.70 -30.72
CA MET A 808 2.89 -8.80 -31.60
C MET A 808 1.73 -9.24 -32.49
N VAL A 809 1.99 -9.48 -33.77
CA VAL A 809 1.00 -10.04 -34.71
C VAL A 809 1.60 -11.23 -35.44
N LYS A 810 0.97 -12.40 -35.30
CA LYS A 810 1.39 -13.68 -35.88
C LYS A 810 0.45 -14.05 -37.02
N VAL A 811 0.97 -14.12 -38.24
CA VAL A 811 0.14 -14.24 -39.46
C VAL A 811 0.47 -15.54 -40.18
N GLY A 812 -0.55 -16.32 -40.54
CA GLY A 812 -0.40 -17.64 -41.15
C GLY A 812 -0.36 -18.81 -40.16
N ASN A 813 -0.79 -18.59 -38.92
CA ASN A 813 -1.19 -19.65 -37.97
C ASN A 813 -2.37 -19.15 -37.13
N ALA A 814 -3.48 -19.88 -37.10
CA ALA A 814 -4.64 -19.59 -36.27
C ALA A 814 -4.50 -20.17 -34.86
N MET A 815 -5.20 -19.56 -33.89
CA MET A 815 -5.36 -20.18 -32.57
C MET A 815 -6.24 -21.44 -32.70
N PRO A 816 -5.78 -22.62 -32.22
CA PRO A 816 -6.61 -23.81 -32.20
C PRO A 816 -7.91 -23.57 -31.41
N GLN A 817 -9.04 -24.06 -31.91
CA GLN A 817 -10.30 -24.01 -31.17
C GLN A 817 -10.42 -25.25 -30.28
N MET A 818 -10.74 -25.04 -29.01
CA MET A 818 -10.96 -26.10 -28.03
C MET A 818 -12.29 -25.91 -27.31
N GLU A 819 -13.01 -27.02 -27.08
CA GLU A 819 -14.23 -27.05 -26.30
C GLU A 819 -14.27 -28.31 -25.42
N ILE A 820 -14.58 -28.16 -24.13
CA ILE A 820 -14.96 -29.28 -23.27
C ILE A 820 -16.51 -29.36 -23.25
N THR A 821 -17.06 -30.36 -23.93
CA THR A 821 -18.50 -30.64 -23.92
C THR A 821 -18.86 -31.69 -22.87
N SER A 822 -20.05 -31.55 -22.29
CA SER A 822 -20.62 -32.51 -21.34
C SER A 822 -22.15 -32.51 -21.49
N PRO A 823 -22.83 -33.67 -21.32
CA PRO A 823 -24.28 -33.71 -21.15
C PRO A 823 -24.72 -33.35 -19.73
N GLN A 824 -23.79 -33.23 -18.77
CA GLN A 824 -24.03 -32.72 -17.43
C GLN A 824 -23.74 -31.21 -17.33
N ASN A 825 -24.27 -30.60 -16.28
CA ASN A 825 -24.01 -29.21 -15.91
C ASN A 825 -22.50 -28.95 -15.72
N LYS A 826 -21.97 -27.87 -16.31
CA LYS A 826 -20.54 -27.54 -16.30
C LYS A 826 -20.07 -26.65 -15.15
N SER A 827 -20.91 -26.42 -14.13
CA SER A 827 -20.58 -25.61 -12.94
C SER A 827 -20.68 -26.37 -11.62
N PHE A 828 -21.49 -27.43 -11.56
CA PHE A 828 -21.77 -28.14 -10.32
C PHE A 828 -21.47 -29.63 -10.37
N PHE A 829 -21.07 -30.18 -9.22
CA PHE A 829 -21.13 -31.62 -8.95
C PHE A 829 -22.17 -31.95 -7.89
N TRP A 830 -22.71 -33.18 -7.99
CA TRP A 830 -23.60 -33.76 -7.00
C TRP A 830 -22.98 -35.03 -6.43
N GLU A 831 -23.27 -35.29 -5.15
CA GLU A 831 -22.84 -36.49 -4.42
C GLU A 831 -23.06 -37.77 -5.23
N ASN A 832 -22.00 -38.56 -5.41
CA ASN A 832 -21.99 -39.82 -6.15
C ASN A 832 -22.45 -39.75 -7.62
N LYS A 833 -22.48 -38.56 -8.24
CA LYS A 833 -22.72 -38.40 -9.69
C LYS A 833 -21.39 -38.23 -10.42
N PRO A 834 -21.06 -39.09 -11.41
CA PRO A 834 -19.87 -38.91 -12.23
C PRO A 834 -20.08 -37.81 -13.28
N PHE A 835 -18.99 -37.22 -13.76
CA PHE A 835 -19.00 -36.23 -14.84
C PHE A 835 -18.45 -36.82 -16.13
N ALA A 836 -19.27 -36.86 -17.18
CA ALA A 836 -18.84 -37.28 -18.51
C ALA A 836 -18.37 -36.06 -19.31
N TYR A 837 -17.28 -36.21 -20.05
CA TYR A 837 -16.71 -35.14 -20.85
C TYR A 837 -16.24 -35.65 -22.21
N THR A 838 -16.22 -34.74 -23.18
CA THR A 838 -15.56 -34.91 -24.48
C THR A 838 -14.83 -33.61 -24.80
N VAL A 839 -13.52 -33.71 -24.97
CA VAL A 839 -12.68 -32.62 -25.47
C VAL A 839 -12.73 -32.65 -26.99
N LYS A 840 -13.20 -31.56 -27.59
CA LYS A 840 -13.08 -31.30 -29.02
C LYS A 840 -11.96 -30.32 -29.24
N VAL A 841 -11.11 -30.63 -30.22
CA VAL A 841 -10.07 -29.74 -30.71
C VAL A 841 -10.24 -29.67 -32.22
N THR A 842 -10.26 -28.46 -32.76
CA THR A 842 -10.26 -28.21 -34.20
C THR A 842 -9.25 -27.12 -34.49
N ASP A 843 -8.28 -27.45 -35.33
CA ASP A 843 -7.26 -26.55 -35.82
C ASP A 843 -7.24 -26.66 -37.35
N LYS A 844 -7.08 -25.54 -38.05
CA LYS A 844 -7.20 -25.53 -39.51
C LYS A 844 -5.90 -25.97 -40.19
N GLU A 845 -4.78 -25.55 -39.62
CA GLU A 845 -3.43 -25.79 -40.11
C GLU A 845 -3.00 -27.25 -39.92
N ASP A 846 -3.27 -27.84 -38.75
CA ASP A 846 -2.93 -29.23 -38.44
C ASP A 846 -3.85 -30.26 -39.13
N GLY A 847 -5.09 -29.85 -39.46
CA GLY A 847 -6.09 -30.65 -40.16
C GLY A 847 -6.61 -31.86 -39.37
N LYS A 848 -5.76 -32.89 -39.20
CA LYS A 848 -6.04 -34.04 -38.34
C LYS A 848 -5.24 -33.93 -37.04
N ILE A 849 -5.90 -33.46 -35.99
CA ILE A 849 -5.38 -33.40 -34.63
C ILE A 849 -4.79 -34.75 -34.20
N ASP A 850 -3.56 -34.73 -33.68
CA ASP A 850 -2.96 -35.87 -32.97
C ASP A 850 -3.45 -35.89 -31.51
N PRO A 851 -4.19 -36.93 -31.07
CA PRO A 851 -4.64 -37.05 -29.69
C PRO A 851 -3.51 -37.05 -28.65
N ALA A 852 -2.28 -37.44 -29.02
CA ALA A 852 -1.14 -37.47 -28.10
C ALA A 852 -0.64 -36.07 -27.69
N ARG A 853 -0.97 -35.03 -28.48
CA ARG A 853 -0.68 -33.62 -28.17
C ARG A 853 -1.67 -32.99 -27.21
N VAL A 854 -2.90 -33.51 -27.14
CA VAL A 854 -3.94 -32.94 -26.27
C VAL A 854 -3.72 -33.43 -24.84
N LYS A 855 -3.41 -32.51 -23.94
CA LYS A 855 -3.15 -32.80 -22.54
C LYS A 855 -4.41 -32.53 -21.73
N VAL A 856 -5.03 -33.59 -21.22
CA VAL A 856 -6.21 -33.50 -20.36
C VAL A 856 -5.83 -33.89 -18.93
N HIS A 857 -6.10 -33.00 -17.98
CA HIS A 857 -5.76 -33.14 -16.57
C HIS A 857 -6.97 -32.89 -15.68
N PHE A 858 -7.08 -33.66 -14.60
CA PHE A 858 -8.20 -33.57 -13.65
C PHE A 858 -7.69 -33.56 -12.20
N THR A 859 -8.03 -32.51 -11.46
CA THR A 859 -7.59 -32.32 -10.08
C THR A 859 -8.70 -31.76 -9.21
N TYR A 860 -8.83 -32.33 -8.01
CA TYR A 860 -9.61 -31.78 -6.93
C TYR A 860 -8.75 -30.83 -6.10
N TYR A 861 -9.26 -29.63 -5.83
CA TYR A 861 -8.63 -28.63 -4.97
C TYR A 861 -9.53 -28.43 -3.74
N PRO A 862 -9.08 -28.75 -2.51
CA PRO A 862 -9.93 -28.73 -1.31
C PRO A 862 -10.26 -27.30 -0.83
N ASN A 863 -9.33 -26.33 -0.97
CA ASN A 863 -9.53 -24.92 -0.62
C ASN A 863 -8.87 -23.98 -1.66
N PRO A 864 -9.49 -23.77 -2.83
CA PRO A 864 -9.06 -22.75 -3.79
C PRO A 864 -9.27 -21.34 -3.25
N ALA A 865 -8.43 -20.39 -3.66
CA ALA A 865 -8.67 -18.96 -3.42
C ALA A 865 -9.98 -18.51 -4.08
N THR A 866 -10.66 -17.52 -3.47
CA THR A 866 -11.91 -16.98 -4.01
C THR A 866 -11.84 -15.46 -4.12
N SER A 867 -11.40 -14.97 -5.27
CA SER A 867 -11.86 -13.72 -5.86
C SER A 867 -11.93 -13.89 -7.39
N ALA A 868 -13.01 -13.42 -8.02
CA ALA A 868 -13.17 -13.56 -9.47
C ALA A 868 -12.47 -12.44 -10.27
N ALA A 869 -12.13 -11.33 -9.62
CA ALA A 869 -11.36 -10.24 -10.23
C ALA A 869 -9.92 -10.69 -10.54
N GLU A 870 -9.29 -11.41 -9.61
CA GLU A 870 -7.95 -11.96 -9.85
C GLU A 870 -7.98 -13.14 -10.81
N ALA A 871 -9.05 -13.94 -10.85
CA ALA A 871 -9.17 -15.05 -11.77
C ALA A 871 -9.06 -14.62 -13.25
N GLY A 872 -9.60 -13.45 -13.62
CA GLY A 872 -9.51 -12.94 -15.00
C GLY A 872 -8.06 -12.73 -15.48
N SER A 873 -7.16 -12.30 -14.59
CA SER A 873 -5.74 -12.06 -14.90
C SER A 873 -4.86 -13.28 -14.61
N ALA A 874 -5.11 -13.98 -13.50
CA ALA A 874 -4.34 -15.13 -13.04
C ALA A 874 -4.60 -16.43 -13.85
N LEU A 875 -5.64 -16.48 -14.67
CA LEU A 875 -5.88 -17.60 -15.60
C LEU A 875 -4.97 -17.59 -16.84
N VAL A 876 -4.30 -16.46 -17.14
CA VAL A 876 -3.55 -16.27 -18.40
C VAL A 876 -2.04 -16.09 -18.18
N SER A 877 -1.60 -15.67 -16.98
CA SER A 877 -0.17 -15.56 -16.65
C SER A 877 0.41 -16.87 -16.08
N GLU A 878 1.52 -17.32 -16.66
CA GLU A 878 2.27 -18.57 -16.40
C GLU A 878 1.66 -19.87 -16.97
N ALA A 879 2.52 -20.61 -17.68
CA ALA A 879 2.19 -21.87 -18.34
C ALA A 879 1.93 -22.99 -17.32
N GLY A 880 0.68 -23.11 -16.87
CA GLY A 880 0.27 -24.17 -15.94
C GLY A 880 -1.20 -24.20 -15.56
N GLY A 881 -1.92 -23.07 -15.62
CA GLY A 881 -3.37 -23.04 -15.34
C GLY A 881 -3.76 -23.53 -13.94
N VAL A 882 -2.88 -23.32 -12.95
CA VAL A 882 -3.10 -23.77 -11.56
C VAL A 882 -3.71 -22.65 -10.73
N MET A 883 -4.87 -22.93 -10.15
CA MET A 883 -5.56 -22.02 -9.22
C MET A 883 -4.73 -21.87 -7.93
N LYS A 884 -4.23 -20.66 -7.65
CA LYS A 884 -3.50 -20.36 -6.39
C LYS A 884 -4.46 -20.52 -5.19
N SER A 885 -3.94 -20.98 -4.04
CA SER A 885 -4.72 -21.17 -2.82
C SER A 885 -4.81 -19.87 -2.02
N ALA A 886 -5.82 -19.73 -1.15
CA ALA A 886 -5.99 -18.54 -0.32
C ALA A 886 -4.75 -18.28 0.57
N GLY A 887 -4.20 -19.33 1.18
CA GLY A 887 -2.99 -19.25 1.98
C GLY A 887 -1.75 -18.78 1.21
N ASN A 888 -1.62 -19.16 -0.08
CA ASN A 888 -0.52 -18.68 -0.93
C ASN A 888 -0.62 -17.18 -1.19
N GLN A 889 -1.82 -16.65 -1.47
CA GLN A 889 -2.02 -15.21 -1.66
C GLN A 889 -1.76 -14.42 -0.37
N LEU A 890 -2.24 -14.91 0.77
CA LEU A 890 -2.02 -14.31 2.08
C LEU A 890 -0.51 -14.24 2.43
N ILE A 891 0.24 -15.31 2.18
CA ILE A 891 1.71 -15.32 2.30
C ILE A 891 2.38 -14.43 1.25
N ALA A 892 1.80 -14.31 0.06
CA ALA A 892 2.37 -13.51 -1.02
C ALA A 892 2.30 -12.00 -0.74
N GLY A 893 1.26 -11.55 -0.04
CA GLY A 893 1.06 -10.17 0.41
C GLY A 893 1.51 -9.87 1.84
N SER A 894 2.24 -10.79 2.49
CA SER A 894 2.85 -10.55 3.80
C SER A 894 4.38 -10.47 3.73
N ASP A 895 4.95 -9.91 4.80
CA ASP A 895 6.37 -9.82 5.09
C ASP A 895 7.03 -11.17 5.44
N CYS A 896 6.26 -12.27 5.55
CA CYS A 896 6.79 -13.61 5.83
C CYS A 896 7.90 -14.05 4.86
N LYS A 897 7.88 -13.54 3.61
CA LYS A 897 8.94 -13.75 2.61
C LYS A 897 10.32 -13.23 3.02
N ALA A 898 10.40 -12.28 3.96
CA ALA A 898 11.66 -11.78 4.48
C ALA A 898 12.48 -12.88 5.17
N CYS A 899 11.83 -13.89 5.75
CA CYS A 899 12.50 -14.94 6.52
C CYS A 899 12.20 -16.37 6.02
N HIS A 900 11.23 -16.56 5.11
CA HIS A 900 10.82 -17.87 4.61
C HIS A 900 10.73 -17.89 3.09
N THR A 901 11.32 -18.92 2.48
CA THR A 901 11.14 -19.22 1.05
C THR A 901 10.32 -20.50 0.87
N LEU A 902 9.99 -20.84 -0.38
CA LEU A 902 9.21 -22.04 -0.70
C LEU A 902 9.94 -23.32 -0.27
N ASP A 903 11.16 -23.53 -0.77
CA ASP A 903 11.91 -24.78 -0.69
C ASP A 903 13.38 -24.62 -0.26
N GLN A 904 13.88 -23.38 -0.11
CA GLN A 904 15.22 -23.09 0.41
C GLN A 904 15.17 -22.57 1.85
N VAL A 905 16.16 -22.95 2.65
CA VAL A 905 16.33 -22.41 4.02
C VAL A 905 16.83 -20.97 3.93
N SER A 906 16.30 -20.12 4.79
CA SER A 906 16.76 -18.74 5.05
C SER A 906 17.04 -18.65 6.55
N VAL A 907 16.84 -17.49 7.18
CA VAL A 907 16.82 -17.34 8.64
C VAL A 907 15.66 -18.15 9.26
N GLY A 908 14.55 -18.30 8.55
CA GLY A 908 13.51 -19.29 8.82
C GLY A 908 13.65 -20.57 7.97
N PRO A 909 13.04 -21.69 8.40
CA PRO A 909 12.94 -22.91 7.60
C PRO A 909 12.10 -22.67 6.33
N SER A 910 12.37 -23.43 5.26
CA SER A 910 11.52 -23.38 4.06
C SER A 910 10.09 -23.83 4.36
N TYR A 911 9.11 -23.33 3.60
CA TYR A 911 7.74 -23.81 3.73
C TYR A 911 7.62 -25.31 3.49
N THR A 912 8.41 -25.90 2.58
CA THR A 912 8.44 -27.36 2.40
C THR A 912 8.98 -28.12 3.62
N ASP A 913 9.94 -27.57 4.37
CA ASP A 913 10.48 -28.21 5.58
C ASP A 913 9.49 -28.14 6.74
N VAL A 914 8.81 -27.00 6.91
CA VAL A 914 7.67 -26.86 7.85
C VAL A 914 6.60 -27.88 7.50
N ALA A 915 6.21 -27.96 6.22
CA ALA A 915 5.24 -28.94 5.74
C ALA A 915 5.66 -30.39 6.06
N ARG A 916 6.92 -30.73 5.80
CA ARG A 916 7.47 -32.08 6.01
C ARG A 916 7.53 -32.47 7.49
N ARG A 917 7.90 -31.54 8.38
CA ARG A 917 8.00 -31.78 9.83
C ARG A 917 6.64 -31.96 10.51
N TYR A 918 5.66 -31.15 10.12
CA TYR A 918 4.33 -31.14 10.75
C TYR A 918 3.30 -32.02 10.03
N LYS A 919 3.69 -32.71 8.95
CA LYS A 919 2.85 -33.66 8.20
C LYS A 919 2.17 -34.69 9.11
N GLY A 920 0.85 -34.77 9.03
CA GLY A 920 0.04 -35.76 9.74
C GLY A 920 -0.16 -35.53 11.24
N GLN A 921 0.38 -34.45 11.82
CA GLN A 921 0.11 -34.09 13.22
C GLN A 921 -1.27 -33.42 13.34
N ARG A 922 -2.11 -33.91 14.26
CA ARG A 922 -3.52 -33.47 14.38
C ARG A 922 -3.70 -31.98 14.66
N ASP A 923 -2.84 -31.40 15.50
CA ASP A 923 -2.98 -30.03 15.98
C ASP A 923 -2.04 -29.03 15.28
N ALA A 924 -1.38 -29.45 14.19
CA ALA A 924 -0.38 -28.64 13.49
C ALA A 924 -0.92 -27.31 12.98
N VAL A 925 -2.17 -27.30 12.50
CA VAL A 925 -2.81 -26.09 11.94
C VAL A 925 -2.93 -25.01 13.01
N ASP A 926 -3.58 -25.32 14.13
CA ASP A 926 -3.78 -24.40 15.25
C ASP A 926 -2.47 -23.98 15.90
N LEU A 927 -1.52 -24.91 16.05
CA LEU A 927 -0.21 -24.65 16.66
C LEU A 927 0.60 -23.65 15.81
N LEU A 928 0.68 -23.88 14.49
CA LEU A 928 1.43 -23.01 13.59
C LEU A 928 0.70 -21.68 13.36
N ALA A 929 -0.64 -21.64 13.32
CA ALA A 929 -1.39 -20.40 13.19
C ALA A 929 -1.17 -19.49 14.42
N LYS A 930 -1.23 -20.06 15.64
CA LYS A 930 -0.85 -19.34 16.88
C LYS A 930 0.62 -18.92 16.85
N LYS A 931 1.50 -19.72 16.26
CA LYS A 931 2.92 -19.40 16.13
C LYS A 931 3.17 -18.19 15.21
N ILE A 932 2.49 -18.10 14.06
CA ILE A 932 2.56 -16.94 13.15
C ILE A 932 2.21 -15.65 13.90
N ILE A 933 1.08 -15.66 14.60
CA ILE A 933 0.56 -14.49 15.32
C ILE A 933 1.49 -14.08 16.47
N ALA A 934 1.95 -15.04 17.29
CA ALA A 934 2.73 -14.77 18.49
C ALA A 934 4.25 -14.64 18.28
N GLY A 935 4.78 -15.11 17.14
CA GLY A 935 6.22 -15.15 16.87
C GLY A 935 7.01 -16.11 17.79
N GLY A 936 8.29 -15.82 18.00
CA GLY A 936 9.18 -16.48 18.97
C GLY A 936 10.02 -17.65 18.41
N GLY A 937 11.04 -18.06 19.15
CA GLY A 937 12.08 -19.00 18.69
C GLY A 937 11.89 -20.48 19.04
N GLY A 938 13.01 -21.23 18.98
CA GLY A 938 13.24 -22.49 19.71
C GLY A 938 13.00 -23.80 18.97
N ASN A 939 12.23 -23.82 17.87
CA ASN A 939 11.83 -25.07 17.21
C ASN A 939 12.72 -25.49 16.02
N TRP A 940 13.46 -24.55 15.43
CA TRP A 940 14.19 -24.73 14.16
C TRP A 940 15.64 -24.19 14.18
N GLY A 941 16.15 -23.82 15.34
CA GLY A 941 17.48 -23.21 15.51
C GLY A 941 17.45 -22.07 16.53
N SER A 942 18.51 -21.26 16.54
CA SER A 942 18.64 -20.04 17.35
C SER A 942 17.83 -18.85 16.81
N TYR A 943 17.51 -18.85 15.51
CA TYR A 943 16.74 -17.79 14.87
C TYR A 943 15.26 -17.80 15.26
N VAL A 944 14.67 -16.62 15.25
CA VAL A 944 13.36 -16.34 15.83
C VAL A 944 12.47 -15.63 14.82
N MET A 945 11.21 -16.03 14.77
CA MET A 945 10.21 -15.45 13.88
C MET A 945 9.53 -14.26 14.56
N SER A 946 9.42 -13.13 13.84
CA SER A 946 8.67 -11.95 14.28
C SER A 946 7.20 -12.27 14.55
N ALA A 947 6.58 -11.51 15.46
CA ALA A 947 5.15 -11.63 15.74
C ALA A 947 4.32 -10.97 14.63
N HIS A 948 3.15 -11.55 14.33
CA HIS A 948 2.18 -10.99 13.39
C HIS A 948 0.81 -10.80 14.08
N PRO A 949 0.72 -9.99 15.16
CA PRO A 949 -0.52 -9.77 15.91
C PRO A 949 -1.69 -9.26 15.05
N GLN A 950 -1.38 -8.54 13.97
CA GLN A 950 -2.33 -8.03 12.98
C GLN A 950 -3.00 -9.11 12.11
N VAL A 951 -2.44 -10.32 12.04
CA VAL A 951 -2.98 -11.41 11.19
C VAL A 951 -4.07 -12.16 11.96
N SER A 952 -5.27 -12.28 11.37
CA SER A 952 -6.37 -12.99 12.02
C SER A 952 -6.07 -14.50 12.14
N VAL A 953 -6.64 -15.15 13.16
CA VAL A 953 -6.54 -16.62 13.33
C VAL A 953 -7.05 -17.36 12.09
N GLN A 954 -8.04 -16.82 11.38
CA GLN A 954 -8.59 -17.42 10.17
C GLN A 954 -7.58 -17.34 9.02
N ASP A 955 -6.91 -16.20 8.84
CA ASP A 955 -5.96 -16.01 7.74
C ASP A 955 -4.67 -16.80 7.99
N ALA A 956 -4.14 -16.76 9.21
CA ALA A 956 -3.03 -17.62 9.63
C ALA A 956 -3.35 -19.11 9.45
N THR A 957 -4.60 -19.53 9.70
CA THR A 957 -5.07 -20.90 9.44
C THR A 957 -5.01 -21.26 7.94
N GLU A 958 -5.44 -20.37 7.05
CA GLU A 958 -5.35 -20.61 5.60
C GLU A 958 -3.91 -20.61 5.08
N MET A 959 -3.05 -19.70 5.58
CA MET A 959 -1.60 -19.70 5.33
C MET A 959 -0.98 -21.07 5.68
N VAL A 960 -1.25 -21.58 6.88
CA VAL A 960 -0.71 -22.87 7.35
C VAL A 960 -1.25 -24.05 6.55
N LYS A 961 -2.55 -24.07 6.21
CA LYS A 961 -3.12 -25.12 5.35
C LYS A 961 -2.39 -25.20 4.01
N TYR A 962 -2.07 -24.06 3.39
CA TYR A 962 -1.26 -24.04 2.18
C TYR A 962 0.16 -24.57 2.43
N ILE A 963 0.85 -24.11 3.48
CA ILE A 963 2.19 -24.61 3.83
C ILE A 963 2.17 -26.13 3.96
N LEU A 964 1.28 -26.70 4.78
CA LEU A 964 1.20 -28.15 5.00
C LEU A 964 0.90 -28.94 3.71
N SER A 965 0.15 -28.36 2.75
CA SER A 965 -0.12 -29.01 1.46
C SER A 965 1.13 -29.23 0.60
N LEU A 966 2.22 -28.48 0.82
CA LEU A 966 3.47 -28.63 0.09
C LEU A 966 4.19 -29.97 0.34
N ALA A 967 3.83 -30.68 1.41
CA ALA A 967 4.37 -32.01 1.72
C ALA A 967 3.50 -33.17 1.19
N GLU A 968 2.40 -32.88 0.48
CA GLU A 968 1.62 -33.90 -0.22
C GLU A 968 2.30 -34.32 -1.54
N PRO A 969 2.20 -35.58 -1.97
CA PRO A 969 2.80 -36.01 -3.23
C PRO A 969 2.15 -35.26 -4.41
N LYS A 970 2.96 -34.55 -5.20
CA LYS A 970 2.54 -34.11 -6.54
C LYS A 970 2.34 -35.35 -7.41
N GLU A 971 1.12 -35.87 -7.46
CA GLU A 971 0.78 -36.99 -8.36
C GLU A 971 1.15 -36.60 -9.80
N GLN A 972 2.07 -37.35 -10.42
CA GLN A 972 2.25 -37.33 -11.87
C GLN A 972 1.04 -38.00 -12.52
N LYS A 973 -0.09 -37.27 -12.57
CA LYS A 973 -1.32 -37.74 -13.18
C LYS A 973 -1.12 -37.92 -14.67
N LYS A 974 -1.12 -39.19 -15.08
CA LYS A 974 -1.15 -39.61 -16.49
C LYS A 974 -2.26 -38.85 -17.20
N ALA A 975 -1.95 -38.28 -18.38
CA ALA A 975 -2.93 -37.56 -19.17
C ALA A 975 -4.18 -38.42 -19.42
N LEU A 976 -5.34 -37.82 -19.22
CA LEU A 976 -6.63 -38.46 -19.43
C LEU A 976 -6.94 -38.58 -20.94
N PRO A 977 -7.79 -39.55 -21.34
CA PRO A 977 -8.27 -39.64 -22.71
C PRO A 977 -9.10 -38.41 -23.12
N LEU A 978 -9.25 -38.18 -24.42
CA LEU A 978 -10.07 -37.08 -24.97
C LEU A 978 -11.55 -37.15 -24.56
N GLN A 979 -12.05 -38.34 -24.22
CA GLN A 979 -13.41 -38.55 -23.75
C GLN A 979 -13.42 -39.57 -22.62
N GLY A 980 -14.31 -39.39 -21.65
CA GLY A 980 -14.44 -40.33 -20.56
C GLY A 980 -15.39 -39.88 -19.47
N THR A 981 -15.35 -40.60 -18.35
CA THR A 981 -16.23 -40.40 -17.19
C THR A 981 -15.36 -40.29 -15.95
N LEU A 982 -15.52 -39.19 -15.21
CA LEU A 982 -14.72 -38.85 -14.03
C LEU A 982 -15.50 -39.17 -12.76
N ALA A 983 -14.86 -39.89 -11.82
CA ALA A 983 -15.39 -40.11 -10.48
C ALA A 983 -15.17 -38.87 -9.63
N LEU A 984 -16.25 -38.29 -9.11
CA LEU A 984 -16.22 -37.08 -8.28
C LEU A 984 -16.29 -37.44 -6.79
N ASN A 985 -15.32 -38.22 -6.30
CA ASN A 985 -15.35 -38.87 -4.98
C ASN A 985 -14.18 -38.48 -4.04
N GLN A 986 -13.36 -37.49 -4.43
CA GLN A 986 -12.21 -37.01 -3.64
C GLN A 986 -12.58 -35.93 -2.61
N HIS A 987 -13.81 -35.42 -2.67
CA HIS A 987 -14.26 -34.27 -1.88
C HIS A 987 -14.70 -34.69 -0.47
N LYS A 988 -14.44 -33.84 0.52
CA LYS A 988 -14.85 -34.08 1.91
C LYS A 988 -15.83 -33.02 2.43
N LYS A 989 -16.59 -33.35 3.48
CA LYS A 989 -17.63 -32.45 4.04
C LYS A 989 -17.04 -31.22 4.73
N GLU A 990 -15.85 -31.37 5.26
CA GLU A 990 -15.00 -30.35 5.89
C GLU A 990 -14.29 -29.43 4.87
N GLU A 991 -14.46 -29.68 3.56
CA GLU A 991 -13.86 -28.91 2.46
C GLU A 991 -14.96 -28.19 1.63
N PRO A 992 -15.76 -27.27 2.21
CA PRO A 992 -16.94 -26.70 1.56
C PRO A 992 -16.62 -25.76 0.38
N LYS A 993 -15.35 -25.40 0.20
CA LYS A 993 -14.84 -24.68 -0.98
C LYS A 993 -14.33 -25.61 -2.09
N GLY A 994 -14.36 -26.92 -1.87
CA GLY A 994 -13.79 -27.92 -2.77
C GLY A 994 -14.27 -27.78 -4.22
N ARG A 995 -13.32 -27.74 -5.17
CA ARG A 995 -13.61 -27.68 -6.61
C ARG A 995 -12.87 -28.78 -7.35
N TYR A 996 -13.56 -29.43 -8.29
CA TYR A 996 -12.90 -30.23 -9.32
C TYR A 996 -12.62 -29.35 -10.53
N VAL A 997 -11.41 -29.45 -11.05
CA VAL A 997 -10.95 -28.72 -12.23
C VAL A 997 -10.54 -29.74 -13.28
N LEU A 998 -11.20 -29.67 -14.44
CA LEU A 998 -10.82 -30.39 -15.64
C LEU A 998 -10.22 -29.39 -16.63
N THR A 999 -8.94 -29.52 -16.90
CA THR A 999 -8.20 -28.67 -17.85
C THR A 999 -7.86 -29.50 -19.07
N ALA A 1000 -8.15 -28.98 -20.26
CA ALA A 1000 -7.62 -29.50 -21.51
C ALA A 1000 -6.72 -28.44 -22.15
N SER A 1001 -5.61 -28.84 -22.75
CA SER A 1001 -4.78 -27.97 -23.58
C SER A 1001 -4.26 -28.68 -24.81
N TYR A 1002 -4.08 -27.92 -25.90
CA TYR A 1002 -3.54 -28.37 -27.16
C TYR A 1002 -2.56 -27.33 -27.68
N THR A 1003 -1.39 -27.80 -28.07
CA THR A 1003 -0.40 -27.01 -28.81
C THR A 1003 -0.32 -27.59 -30.21
N ASP A 1004 -0.30 -26.72 -31.21
CA ASP A 1004 0.01 -27.05 -32.62
C ASP A 1004 1.55 -27.34 -32.76
N GLN A 1005 2.22 -27.54 -33.89
CA GLN A 1005 1.87 -27.33 -35.29
C GLN A 1005 2.80 -26.26 -35.86
N GLY A 1006 2.40 -25.01 -35.66
CA GLY A 1006 3.05 -23.83 -36.20
C GLY A 1006 2.73 -23.62 -37.68
N GLY A 1007 2.48 -22.37 -38.03
CA GLY A 1007 2.33 -21.96 -39.42
C GLY A 1007 3.66 -21.86 -40.16
N LYS A 1008 3.62 -21.67 -41.48
CA LYS A 1008 4.84 -21.40 -42.28
C LYS A 1008 5.51 -20.11 -41.82
N GLY A 1009 6.54 -20.23 -40.98
CA GLY A 1009 7.28 -19.10 -40.42
C GLY A 1009 6.66 -18.49 -39.16
N VAL A 1010 5.68 -19.16 -38.53
CA VAL A 1010 5.05 -18.73 -37.28
C VAL A 1010 5.13 -19.84 -36.24
N GLY A 1011 5.57 -19.48 -35.03
CA GLY A 1011 5.75 -20.41 -33.93
C GLY A 1011 4.44 -20.99 -33.39
N LEU A 1012 4.60 -21.94 -32.46
CA LEU A 1012 3.50 -22.73 -31.93
C LEU A 1012 2.49 -21.89 -31.14
N LEU A 1013 1.20 -22.20 -31.24
CA LEU A 1013 0.13 -21.63 -30.43
C LEU A 1013 -0.51 -22.71 -29.54
N THR A 1014 -0.94 -22.30 -28.34
CA THR A 1014 -1.56 -23.21 -27.35
C THR A 1014 -2.94 -22.72 -26.96
N ALA A 1015 -3.95 -23.53 -27.22
CA ALA A 1015 -5.30 -23.35 -26.71
C ALA A 1015 -5.47 -24.09 -25.38
N THR A 1016 -6.22 -23.50 -24.44
CA THR A 1016 -6.54 -24.11 -23.14
C THR A 1016 -8.01 -23.85 -22.82
N GLU A 1017 -8.71 -24.87 -22.32
CA GLU A 1017 -10.11 -24.80 -21.88
C GLU A 1017 -10.24 -25.43 -20.49
N VAL A 1018 -11.07 -24.84 -19.62
CA VAL A 1018 -11.17 -25.21 -18.20
C VAL A 1018 -12.64 -25.36 -17.78
N VAL A 1019 -12.98 -26.53 -17.22
CA VAL A 1019 -14.27 -26.76 -16.56
C VAL A 1019 -14.07 -26.85 -15.04
N ASN A 1020 -14.69 -25.93 -14.32
CA ASN A 1020 -14.65 -25.82 -12.86
C ASN A 1020 -15.98 -26.28 -12.25
N LEU A 1021 -15.98 -27.43 -11.56
CA LEU A 1021 -17.15 -27.96 -10.86
C LEU A 1021 -17.03 -27.70 -9.35
N ARG A 1022 -17.92 -26.87 -8.80
CA ARG A 1022 -18.08 -26.68 -7.35
C ARG A 1022 -19.22 -27.56 -6.81
N SER A 1023 -19.35 -27.71 -5.50
CA SER A 1023 -20.51 -28.42 -4.92
C SER A 1023 -21.83 -27.76 -5.35
N ALA A 1024 -22.81 -28.56 -5.77
CA ALA A 1024 -24.19 -28.09 -6.00
C ALA A 1024 -24.86 -27.56 -4.73
N ARG A 1025 -24.33 -27.89 -3.54
CA ARG A 1025 -24.67 -27.31 -2.24
C ARG A 1025 -23.59 -26.30 -1.86
N VAL A 1026 -23.90 -25.02 -2.02
CA VAL A 1026 -22.99 -23.90 -1.77
C VAL A 1026 -23.29 -23.27 -0.42
N LYS A 1027 -22.31 -23.26 0.49
CA LYS A 1027 -22.37 -22.42 1.69
C LYS A 1027 -22.13 -20.97 1.30
N THR A 1028 -23.07 -20.08 1.60
CA THR A 1028 -23.08 -18.68 1.11
C THR A 1028 -21.92 -17.83 1.64
N ILE A 1029 -21.44 -18.14 2.84
CA ILE A 1029 -20.20 -17.62 3.46
C ILE A 1029 -18.94 -17.89 2.62
N HIS A 1030 -19.05 -18.74 1.59
CA HIS A 1030 -18.03 -19.09 0.61
C HIS A 1030 -18.50 -18.86 -0.85
N ALA A 1031 -19.55 -18.06 -1.05
CA ALA A 1031 -19.94 -17.58 -2.36
C ALA A 1031 -18.83 -16.74 -3.00
N ASP A 1032 -18.94 -16.49 -4.32
CA ASP A 1032 -17.91 -15.72 -5.02
C ASP A 1032 -17.93 -14.23 -4.61
N PHE A 1033 -19.06 -13.73 -4.10
CA PHE A 1033 -19.21 -12.44 -3.41
C PHE A 1033 -20.51 -12.42 -2.59
N TYR A 1034 -20.61 -11.56 -1.57
CA TYR A 1034 -21.88 -11.20 -0.91
C TYR A 1034 -21.82 -9.77 -0.35
N LYS A 1035 -22.97 -9.07 -0.27
CA LYS A 1035 -23.09 -7.69 0.22
C LYS A 1035 -24.31 -7.54 1.13
N GLY A 1036 -24.21 -6.71 2.16
CA GLY A 1036 -25.28 -6.39 3.10
C GLY A 1036 -25.47 -7.36 4.28
N PHE A 1037 -24.74 -8.48 4.31
CA PHE A 1037 -24.79 -9.43 5.42
C PHE A 1037 -23.61 -9.26 6.39
N PRO A 1038 -23.84 -9.10 7.70
CA PRO A 1038 -22.81 -9.23 8.72
C PRO A 1038 -22.21 -10.65 8.71
N ARG A 1039 -20.90 -10.77 8.95
CA ARG A 1039 -20.23 -12.06 9.11
C ARG A 1039 -20.12 -12.41 10.59
N PHE A 1040 -20.53 -13.62 10.96
CA PHE A 1040 -20.34 -14.16 12.30
C PHE A 1040 -19.75 -15.57 12.21
N LYS A 1041 -18.50 -15.72 12.65
CA LYS A 1041 -17.74 -16.98 12.58
C LYS A 1041 -17.75 -17.59 11.17
N ASP A 1042 -18.40 -18.75 11.02
CA ASP A 1042 -18.50 -19.57 9.81
C ASP A 1042 -19.82 -19.40 9.05
N ARG A 1043 -20.61 -18.36 9.37
CA ARG A 1043 -21.85 -18.03 8.65
C ARG A 1043 -22.00 -16.53 8.38
N ILE A 1044 -22.92 -16.21 7.46
CA ILE A 1044 -23.49 -14.87 7.35
C ILE A 1044 -24.73 -14.79 8.27
N ASP A 1045 -24.85 -13.69 9.00
CA ASP A 1045 -26.00 -13.36 9.86
C ASP A 1045 -27.03 -12.52 9.08
N PRO A 1046 -28.25 -12.26 9.61
CA PRO A 1046 -29.32 -11.58 8.87
C PRO A 1046 -28.91 -10.24 8.27
N GLY A 1047 -28.96 -10.16 6.94
CA GLY A 1047 -28.70 -8.94 6.19
C GLY A 1047 -29.95 -8.09 6.03
N ASP A 1048 -29.75 -6.81 5.71
CA ASP A 1048 -30.82 -5.86 5.44
C ASP A 1048 -31.53 -6.13 4.09
N HIS A 1049 -32.61 -5.40 3.80
CA HIS A 1049 -33.21 -5.38 2.47
C HIS A 1049 -32.16 -5.07 1.39
N LYS A 1050 -32.25 -5.78 0.25
CA LYS A 1050 -31.32 -5.75 -0.90
C LYS A 1050 -29.94 -6.36 -0.61
N SER A 1051 -29.71 -6.95 0.57
CA SER A 1051 -28.56 -7.83 0.77
C SER A 1051 -28.60 -9.00 -0.21
N PHE A 1052 -27.46 -9.33 -0.82
CA PHE A 1052 -27.39 -10.38 -1.84
C PHE A 1052 -26.13 -11.23 -1.78
N VAL A 1053 -26.29 -12.49 -2.19
CA VAL A 1053 -25.19 -13.45 -2.40
C VAL A 1053 -25.01 -13.66 -3.90
N LEU A 1054 -23.77 -13.62 -4.40
CA LEU A 1054 -23.45 -13.75 -5.82
C LEU A 1054 -22.62 -15.02 -6.07
N LEU A 1055 -23.09 -15.83 -7.01
CA LEU A 1055 -22.33 -16.91 -7.63
C LEU A 1055 -22.08 -16.56 -9.11
N LYS A 1056 -20.81 -16.46 -9.50
CA LYS A 1056 -20.42 -16.07 -10.87
C LYS A 1056 -20.32 -17.27 -11.79
N ASP A 1057 -20.62 -17.04 -13.07
CA ASP A 1057 -20.43 -17.99 -14.18
C ASP A 1057 -21.09 -19.38 -13.97
N ILE A 1058 -22.32 -19.38 -13.43
CA ILE A 1058 -23.08 -20.59 -13.13
C ILE A 1058 -23.88 -21.04 -14.34
N ASP A 1059 -23.56 -22.23 -14.86
CA ASP A 1059 -24.38 -22.98 -15.79
C ASP A 1059 -25.72 -23.33 -15.11
N LEU A 1060 -26.82 -22.79 -15.65
CA LEU A 1060 -28.18 -23.11 -15.19
C LEU A 1060 -28.83 -24.25 -16.00
N THR A 1061 -28.13 -24.76 -17.00
CA THR A 1061 -28.64 -25.86 -17.84
C THR A 1061 -28.98 -27.08 -16.99
N GLY A 1062 -30.23 -27.53 -17.11
CA GLY A 1062 -30.77 -28.67 -16.39
C GLY A 1062 -31.24 -28.41 -14.96
N ILE A 1063 -31.02 -27.21 -14.39
CA ILE A 1063 -31.49 -26.87 -13.04
C ILE A 1063 -33.00 -26.60 -13.06
N LYS A 1064 -33.76 -27.28 -12.18
CA LYS A 1064 -35.22 -27.16 -12.06
C LYS A 1064 -35.68 -26.52 -10.75
N LYS A 1065 -34.92 -26.67 -9.66
CA LYS A 1065 -35.27 -26.12 -8.35
C LYS A 1065 -34.04 -25.54 -7.64
N ILE A 1066 -34.32 -24.63 -6.72
CA ILE A 1066 -33.35 -24.04 -5.81
C ILE A 1066 -33.90 -24.21 -4.39
N THR A 1067 -33.08 -24.80 -3.52
CA THR A 1067 -33.40 -25.00 -2.11
C THR A 1067 -32.50 -24.10 -1.26
N TYR A 1068 -33.12 -23.26 -0.43
CA TYR A 1068 -32.45 -22.36 0.49
C TYR A 1068 -32.51 -22.92 1.90
N THR A 1069 -31.36 -22.97 2.56
CA THR A 1069 -31.29 -23.10 4.02
C THR A 1069 -31.07 -21.70 4.59
N TYR A 1070 -32.03 -21.18 5.36
CA TYR A 1070 -32.10 -19.76 5.76
C TYR A 1070 -32.44 -19.59 7.24
N TYR A 1071 -32.22 -18.39 7.76
CA TYR A 1071 -32.78 -17.94 9.03
C TYR A 1071 -33.35 -16.54 8.85
N ALA A 1072 -34.59 -16.29 9.28
CA ALA A 1072 -35.25 -15.00 9.10
C ALA A 1072 -35.70 -14.42 10.44
N GLU A 1073 -35.22 -13.22 10.80
CA GLU A 1073 -35.80 -12.48 11.92
C GLU A 1073 -37.17 -11.88 11.56
N LYS A 1074 -37.46 -11.74 10.26
CA LYS A 1074 -38.62 -11.00 9.73
C LYS A 1074 -39.11 -11.66 8.44
N ASP A 1075 -40.43 -11.67 8.23
CA ASP A 1075 -41.03 -12.07 6.94
C ASP A 1075 -40.38 -11.32 5.76
N ALA A 1076 -39.98 -12.07 4.72
CA ALA A 1076 -39.22 -11.58 3.59
C ALA A 1076 -39.46 -12.41 2.32
N VAL A 1077 -38.86 -12.01 1.20
CA VAL A 1077 -38.81 -12.78 -0.05
C VAL A 1077 -37.33 -13.00 -0.43
N ILE A 1078 -36.98 -14.21 -0.87
CA ILE A 1078 -35.68 -14.53 -1.46
C ILE A 1078 -35.87 -14.71 -2.96
N GLU A 1079 -35.09 -14.01 -3.78
CA GLU A 1079 -35.13 -14.12 -5.24
C GLU A 1079 -33.79 -14.54 -5.83
N ALA A 1080 -33.82 -15.50 -6.74
CA ALA A 1080 -32.70 -15.80 -7.63
C ALA A 1080 -32.85 -14.97 -8.91
N ARG A 1081 -31.91 -14.09 -9.18
CA ARG A 1081 -31.86 -13.17 -10.32
C ARG A 1081 -30.62 -13.42 -11.17
N ILE A 1082 -30.72 -13.27 -12.49
CA ILE A 1082 -29.60 -13.50 -13.41
C ILE A 1082 -29.04 -12.20 -13.99
N GLY A 1083 -27.74 -12.20 -14.27
CA GLY A 1083 -27.01 -11.04 -14.81
C GLY A 1083 -26.54 -10.09 -13.71
N SER A 1084 -27.49 -9.46 -13.00
CA SER A 1084 -27.22 -8.49 -11.92
C SER A 1084 -28.19 -8.63 -10.74
N GLN A 1085 -27.93 -7.90 -9.65
CA GLN A 1085 -28.82 -7.80 -8.47
C GLN A 1085 -30.24 -7.32 -8.82
N GLU A 1086 -30.38 -6.58 -9.93
CA GLU A 1086 -31.65 -6.03 -10.44
C GLU A 1086 -32.19 -6.79 -11.64
N GLY A 1087 -31.43 -7.75 -12.16
CA GLY A 1087 -31.78 -8.56 -13.32
C GLY A 1087 -33.03 -9.42 -13.11
N PRO A 1088 -33.52 -10.07 -14.18
CA PRO A 1088 -34.77 -10.82 -14.15
C PRO A 1088 -34.70 -11.96 -13.13
N ALA A 1089 -35.74 -12.06 -12.30
CA ALA A 1089 -35.89 -13.13 -11.33
C ALA A 1089 -36.30 -14.43 -12.05
N ILE A 1090 -35.47 -15.47 -11.90
CA ILE A 1090 -35.73 -16.82 -12.39
C ILE A 1090 -36.41 -17.69 -11.33
N SER A 1091 -36.39 -17.27 -10.07
CA SER A 1091 -37.11 -17.89 -8.96
C SER A 1091 -37.34 -16.86 -7.85
N SER A 1092 -38.47 -16.96 -7.16
CA SER A 1092 -38.87 -16.11 -6.04
C SER A 1092 -39.59 -16.97 -5.00
N VAL A 1093 -39.35 -16.72 -3.71
CA VAL A 1093 -39.99 -17.47 -2.62
C VAL A 1093 -40.14 -16.64 -1.35
N SER A 1094 -41.33 -16.65 -0.76
CA SER A 1094 -41.59 -16.00 0.52
C SER A 1094 -41.08 -16.85 1.67
N VAL A 1095 -40.30 -16.25 2.56
CA VAL A 1095 -39.84 -16.85 3.83
C VAL A 1095 -40.52 -16.17 5.01
N LYS A 1096 -40.81 -16.97 6.04
CA LYS A 1096 -41.45 -16.49 7.27
C LYS A 1096 -40.41 -16.26 8.36
N GLN A 1097 -40.72 -15.35 9.29
CA GLN A 1097 -39.95 -15.18 10.52
C GLN A 1097 -39.80 -16.53 11.24
N SER A 1098 -38.56 -16.90 11.57
CA SER A 1098 -38.23 -18.20 12.12
C SER A 1098 -38.63 -18.33 13.60
N ALA A 1099 -39.11 -19.52 13.98
CA ALA A 1099 -39.87 -19.72 15.22
C ALA A 1099 -39.05 -19.84 16.52
N CYS A 1100 -37.73 -19.60 16.52
CA CYS A 1100 -36.86 -19.80 17.69
C CYS A 1100 -35.79 -18.71 17.88
N GLU A 1101 -35.55 -18.34 19.14
CA GLU A 1101 -34.55 -17.35 19.58
C GLU A 1101 -33.08 -17.80 19.43
N TRP A 1102 -32.81 -19.06 19.04
CA TRP A 1102 -31.47 -19.68 19.07
C TRP A 1102 -30.90 -20.10 17.70
N GLY A 1103 -31.44 -19.57 16.60
CA GLY A 1103 -30.73 -19.58 15.30
C GLY A 1103 -30.59 -20.94 14.61
N SER A 1104 -31.52 -21.88 14.83
CA SER A 1104 -31.65 -23.09 14.00
C SER A 1104 -32.18 -22.70 12.61
N PRO A 1105 -31.50 -23.07 11.51
CA PRO A 1105 -31.92 -22.67 10.17
C PRO A 1105 -33.07 -23.53 9.63
N GLU A 1106 -34.00 -22.88 8.93
CA GLU A 1106 -35.09 -23.49 8.18
C GLU A 1106 -34.65 -23.86 6.77
N THR A 1107 -35.46 -24.64 6.04
CA THR A 1107 -35.19 -24.98 4.63
C THR A 1107 -36.44 -24.88 3.79
N ILE A 1108 -36.33 -24.23 2.63
CA ILE A 1108 -37.44 -24.04 1.68
C ILE A 1108 -36.96 -24.27 0.25
N THR A 1109 -37.79 -24.96 -0.55
CA THR A 1109 -37.51 -25.27 -1.95
C THR A 1109 -38.47 -24.50 -2.85
N THR A 1110 -37.94 -23.91 -3.92
CA THR A 1110 -38.72 -23.22 -4.95
C THR A 1110 -38.29 -23.66 -6.35
N SER A 1111 -39.20 -23.56 -7.31
CA SER A 1111 -38.94 -23.92 -8.70
C SER A 1111 -38.24 -22.77 -9.43
N VAL A 1112 -37.42 -23.11 -10.42
CA VAL A 1112 -36.96 -22.14 -11.42
C VAL A 1112 -38.13 -21.91 -12.38
N SER A 1113 -38.83 -20.79 -12.21
CA SER A 1113 -40.09 -20.46 -12.90
C SER A 1113 -39.89 -20.07 -14.36
N VAL A 1114 -38.70 -19.59 -14.71
CA VAL A 1114 -38.30 -19.22 -16.08
C VAL A 1114 -37.22 -20.19 -16.57
N PRO A 1115 -37.50 -21.08 -17.54
CA PRO A 1115 -36.51 -22.00 -18.08
C PRO A 1115 -35.27 -21.26 -18.59
N THR A 1116 -34.15 -21.42 -17.87
CA THR A 1116 -32.90 -20.69 -18.11
C THR A 1116 -31.79 -21.68 -18.39
N THR A 1117 -31.01 -21.44 -19.45
CA THR A 1117 -29.90 -22.32 -19.89
C THR A 1117 -28.64 -21.51 -20.17
N GLY A 1118 -27.50 -22.20 -20.24
CA GLY A 1118 -26.19 -21.57 -20.37
C GLY A 1118 -25.68 -20.98 -19.04
N ARG A 1119 -24.54 -20.27 -19.10
CA ARG A 1119 -23.87 -19.70 -17.93
C ARG A 1119 -24.34 -18.27 -17.63
N HIS A 1120 -24.62 -18.00 -16.36
CA HIS A 1120 -25.09 -16.71 -15.84
C HIS A 1120 -24.40 -16.36 -14.52
N ASN A 1121 -24.24 -15.06 -14.24
CA ASN A 1121 -24.05 -14.60 -12.87
C ASN A 1121 -25.39 -14.69 -12.15
N VAL A 1122 -25.46 -15.33 -10.98
CA VAL A 1122 -26.70 -15.56 -10.23
C VAL A 1122 -26.63 -14.87 -8.87
N TYR A 1123 -27.59 -13.97 -8.64
CA TYR A 1123 -27.74 -13.14 -7.45
C TYR A 1123 -28.91 -13.67 -6.62
N PHE A 1124 -28.69 -13.87 -5.33
CA PHE A 1124 -29.69 -14.32 -4.38
C PHE A 1124 -30.01 -13.18 -3.43
N VAL A 1125 -31.08 -12.45 -3.71
CA VAL A 1125 -31.40 -11.15 -3.10
C VAL A 1125 -32.49 -11.33 -2.03
N VAL A 1126 -32.27 -10.74 -0.85
CA VAL A 1126 -33.24 -10.70 0.25
C VAL A 1126 -34.07 -9.42 0.17
N LEU A 1127 -35.38 -9.57 0.01
CA LEU A 1127 -36.32 -8.47 -0.19
C LEU A 1127 -37.30 -8.33 0.97
N LYS A 1128 -37.39 -7.12 1.54
CA LYS A 1128 -38.40 -6.70 2.51
C LYS A 1128 -38.67 -5.20 2.31
N PRO A 1129 -39.57 -4.82 1.38
CA PRO A 1129 -39.78 -3.43 0.96
C PRO A 1129 -40.54 -2.56 1.99
N HIS A 1130 -40.79 -3.08 3.19
CA HIS A 1130 -41.53 -2.40 4.25
C HIS A 1130 -40.73 -2.42 5.55
N LYS A 1131 -40.55 -1.24 6.15
CA LYS A 1131 -39.82 -1.06 7.42
C LYS A 1131 -40.54 -1.84 8.57
N PRO A 1132 -39.81 -2.46 9.52
CA PRO A 1132 -38.36 -2.52 9.63
C PRO A 1132 -37.74 -3.45 8.59
N SER A 1133 -36.83 -2.87 7.78
CA SER A 1133 -36.17 -3.49 6.63
C SER A 1133 -34.70 -3.84 6.92
N ASN A 1134 -34.28 -3.76 8.18
CA ASN A 1134 -32.96 -4.13 8.67
C ASN A 1134 -32.98 -5.51 9.36
N LYS A 1135 -31.85 -6.22 9.35
CA LYS A 1135 -31.69 -7.59 9.86
C LYS A 1135 -32.85 -8.49 9.43
N VAL A 1136 -33.02 -8.69 8.14
CA VAL A 1136 -34.20 -9.32 7.55
C VAL A 1136 -34.07 -10.84 7.60
N ALA A 1137 -33.12 -11.38 6.84
CA ALA A 1137 -32.85 -12.81 6.75
C ALA A 1137 -31.40 -13.07 6.35
N ALA A 1138 -30.90 -14.25 6.70
CA ALA A 1138 -29.64 -14.83 6.26
C ALA A 1138 -29.94 -16.03 5.36
N ILE A 1139 -29.21 -16.17 4.27
CA ILE A 1139 -29.16 -17.41 3.47
C ILE A 1139 -27.88 -18.11 3.89
N HIS A 1140 -27.93 -19.31 4.47
CA HIS A 1140 -26.74 -20.05 4.92
C HIS A 1140 -26.22 -21.05 3.88
N GLU A 1141 -27.14 -21.77 3.21
CA GLU A 1141 -26.81 -22.65 2.09
C GLU A 1141 -27.79 -22.44 0.93
N ILE A 1142 -27.28 -22.64 -0.29
CA ILE A 1142 -28.06 -22.69 -1.53
C ILE A 1142 -27.76 -24.03 -2.20
N TYR A 1143 -28.80 -24.82 -2.48
CA TYR A 1143 -28.69 -26.12 -3.14
C TYR A 1143 -29.41 -26.10 -4.49
N PHE A 1144 -28.69 -26.46 -5.55
CA PHE A 1144 -29.18 -26.52 -6.92
C PHE A 1144 -29.60 -27.94 -7.29
N GLU A 1145 -30.83 -28.12 -7.79
CA GLU A 1145 -31.43 -29.41 -8.10
C GLU A 1145 -31.77 -29.54 -9.60
N GLN A 1146 -31.51 -30.73 -10.15
CA GLN A 1146 -31.80 -31.11 -11.54
C GLN A 1146 -33.18 -31.74 -11.72
#